data_AF-A0A060WL57-F1
#
_entry.id   AF-A0A060WL57-F1
#
_cell.length_a   1.000
_cell.length_b   1.000
_cell.length_c   1.000
_cell.angle_alpha   90.00
_cell.angle_beta   90.00
_cell.angle_gamma   90.00
#
_symmetry.space_group_name_H-M   'P 1'
#
loop_
_entity.id
_entity.type
_entity.pdbx_description
1 polymer ?
#
loop_
_entity_poly.entity_id
_entity_poly.type
_entity_poly.pdbx_seq_one_letter_code
_entity_poly.pdbx_strand_id
1 'polypeptide(L)'
;MVCVLKKGFVSFLAPCFAVEHLYFDEYLFSEEETPVAEDPEVGRDVLQLVQCLRLVSDAVPGEMAYKMEKALEHLQSPERAGELTGQQQVSTHTPQQNVIEDIHNKLQDVRNPLAAMAMLIREMDLETDSEPGGEGSLTIAGQSLSWRSSLSQLYGSSVAVAVVCQAVCQMAMTRALFCRDLLILQQLYLRLGDNMFPGGGPQLLQQDLIPRSTQLLSSYYLLKHITQSLTTTVPLDIIDANLQHLSVLELSDSPAMASNRSVRSPQTVVELFYQSVAWKAIITQIYSKQNSPSPGTALLHWPHMVSSMVTLLARQLYPTTHTTLPVPCLMGNCQYAQLQEDVRLIGPLTWAPAASCWANVTWPTERDRRCVGTDSEAEEFLLRLTGAEEEAAPGLQYYNKVLRLLEYVGLPELVIHLATLAITEAVNDPRSQAALWTRIFKHHLDLGHNSQAYEALTQNPDSSSQLDCLRQLVVVLCERSQLQDLVQFSYVNLHDEVDTHTVVAKKARAVDLMSHNYYELLYAFHINRHNYREAGRVMFEYGMRLGREVRTQLGLQKQVNCCLASLNCLRLIRSDYAWIVQPTSGAVYERPAASPKRNYDGEFTTGPVGGQIDILELKDLQKEYALARSHLTLAQHHPPSAAIAGSASAVEMVSLLVQSGLFDCALSLCQTFKISLTSVFEGLACKCIKLQYGGEENQNEAWNWLAANQLCTITTKESSATDEAWRLLTAYLEKHPTQNAQHHRCVINKLLSHGVPLPGWSTPTRGWMLQRSVELVLEYVDALLGKGHQYFGIKRPLSATAPLGWLPYTSIDQLLQSLTETQTNARMYKKLQDKLNDYHKRRGEGSRPSRSTVCQSKHSTACI
;
A
#
# COMPACT_ATOMS: atom_id res chain seq x y z
N MET A 1 27.85 57.71 -20.20
CA MET A 1 28.55 56.59 -19.56
C MET A 1 30.00 56.65 -20.00
N VAL A 2 30.95 56.69 -19.05
CA VAL A 2 32.38 56.67 -19.37
C VAL A 2 32.88 55.24 -19.21
N CYS A 3 33.48 54.70 -20.26
CA CYS A 3 34.03 53.35 -20.31
C CYS A 3 35.55 53.41 -20.44
N VAL A 4 36.25 52.64 -19.62
CA VAL A 4 37.69 52.46 -19.65
C VAL A 4 37.97 51.06 -20.17
N LEU A 5 38.60 50.99 -21.34
CA LEU A 5 38.95 49.73 -22.00
C LEU A 5 40.40 49.38 -21.68
N LYS A 6 40.60 48.24 -21.02
CA LYS A 6 41.90 47.61 -20.82
C LYS A 6 41.91 46.26 -21.52
N LYS A 7 43.08 45.76 -21.92
CA LYS A 7 43.18 44.45 -22.58
C LYS A 7 42.59 43.37 -21.66
N GLY A 8 41.47 42.77 -22.07
CA GLY A 8 40.74 41.75 -21.30
C GLY A 8 39.76 42.27 -20.25
N PHE A 9 39.60 43.59 -20.08
CA PHE A 9 38.68 44.18 -19.08
C PHE A 9 37.93 45.39 -19.62
N VAL A 10 36.64 45.47 -19.29
CA VAL A 10 35.79 46.62 -19.56
C VAL A 10 35.37 47.20 -18.20
N SER A 11 35.72 48.44 -17.93
CA SER A 11 35.39 49.11 -16.66
C SER A 11 34.51 50.32 -16.92
N PHE A 12 33.51 50.52 -16.06
CA PHE A 12 32.59 51.65 -16.14
C PHE A 12 32.76 52.55 -14.93
N LEU A 13 32.74 53.86 -15.15
CA LEU A 13 32.73 54.81 -14.05
C LEU A 13 31.30 54.96 -13.50
N ALA A 14 31.17 54.73 -12.19
CA ALA A 14 29.96 54.94 -11.41
C ALA A 14 30.21 56.03 -10.36
N PRO A 15 29.19 56.84 -10.01
CA PRO A 15 29.32 57.82 -8.94
C PRO A 15 29.54 57.11 -7.59
N CYS A 16 30.42 57.68 -6.76
CA CYS A 16 30.60 57.20 -5.39
C CYS A 16 29.44 57.68 -4.52
N PHE A 17 28.95 56.83 -3.63
CA PHE A 17 27.96 57.20 -2.62
C PHE A 17 28.61 58.02 -1.49
N ALA A 18 27.80 58.77 -0.76
CA ALA A 18 28.28 59.77 0.21
C ALA A 18 29.18 59.16 1.31
N VAL A 19 28.77 58.03 1.89
CA VAL A 19 29.51 57.35 2.97
C VAL A 19 30.83 56.76 2.46
N GLU A 20 30.80 56.18 1.27
CA GLU A 20 31.96 55.57 0.61
C GLU A 20 32.98 56.62 0.20
N HIS A 21 32.52 57.77 -0.31
CA HIS A 21 33.39 58.91 -0.61
C HIS A 21 34.07 59.43 0.66
N LEU A 22 33.30 59.59 1.74
CA LEU A 22 33.82 59.99 3.05
C LEU A 22 34.84 58.99 3.60
N TYR A 23 34.67 57.69 3.39
CA TYR A 23 35.58 56.69 3.96
C TYR A 23 36.88 56.53 3.16
N PHE A 24 36.85 56.62 1.82
CA PHE A 24 38.04 56.36 0.99
C PHE A 24 38.86 57.58 0.58
N ASP A 25 38.32 58.80 0.66
CA ASP A 25 39.07 59.98 0.21
C ASP A 25 40.00 60.53 1.31
N GLU A 26 41.30 60.23 1.19
CA GLU A 26 42.35 60.68 2.12
C GLU A 26 42.54 62.20 2.15
N TYR A 27 42.05 62.95 1.15
CA TYR A 27 42.35 64.37 0.95
C TYR A 27 41.18 65.34 1.24
N LEU A 28 40.08 64.88 1.82
CA LEU A 28 38.98 65.74 2.25
C LEU A 28 39.39 66.58 3.48
N PHE A 29 39.75 67.85 3.25
CA PHE A 29 40.14 68.83 4.28
C PHE A 29 39.13 69.98 4.48
N SER A 30 38.09 70.08 3.65
CA SER A 30 37.14 71.20 3.68
C SER A 30 35.82 70.84 4.40
N GLU A 31 35.45 71.64 5.40
CA GLU A 31 34.19 71.54 6.17
C GLU A 31 32.94 71.83 5.32
N GLU A 32 33.10 72.47 4.15
CA GLU A 32 32.00 72.91 3.26
C GLU A 32 31.53 71.84 2.25
N GLU A 33 32.20 70.68 2.16
CA GLU A 33 31.96 69.65 1.13
C GLU A 33 31.45 68.31 1.69
N THR A 34 31.05 68.22 2.96
CA THR A 34 30.55 66.95 3.52
C THR A 34 29.20 66.56 2.92
N PRO A 35 29.10 65.44 2.17
CA PRO A 35 27.87 65.09 1.45
C PRO A 35 26.74 64.54 2.35
N VAL A 36 26.98 64.42 3.66
CA VAL A 36 26.08 63.76 4.63
C VAL A 36 25.38 64.74 5.58
N ALA A 37 25.96 65.91 5.84
CA ALA A 37 25.41 66.87 6.81
C ALA A 37 25.23 68.25 6.17
N GLU A 38 24.03 68.83 6.32
CA GLU A 38 23.76 70.21 5.92
C GLU A 38 24.32 71.23 6.93
N ASP A 39 24.50 70.82 8.19
CA ASP A 39 25.10 71.63 9.25
C ASP A 39 26.65 71.45 9.24
N PRO A 40 27.43 72.54 9.03
CA PRO A 40 28.89 72.46 8.98
C PRO A 40 29.51 71.98 10.31
N GLU A 41 28.86 72.21 11.46
CA GLU A 41 29.39 71.74 12.75
C GLU A 41 29.30 70.21 12.86
N VAL A 42 28.18 69.63 12.43
CA VAL A 42 27.99 68.18 12.38
C VAL A 42 28.87 67.56 11.29
N GLY A 43 29.03 68.22 10.15
CA GLY A 43 29.94 67.80 9.07
C GLY A 43 31.38 67.67 9.54
N ARG A 44 31.88 68.64 10.31
CA ARG A 44 33.22 68.60 10.92
C ARG A 44 33.39 67.42 11.87
N ASP A 45 32.43 67.21 12.78
CA ASP A 45 32.46 66.10 13.73
C ASP A 45 32.43 64.73 13.01
N VAL A 46 31.65 64.61 11.93
CA VAL A 46 31.60 63.41 11.08
C VAL A 46 32.94 63.16 10.38
N LEU A 47 33.59 64.19 9.83
CA LEU A 47 34.90 64.05 9.20
C LEU A 47 35.97 63.56 10.18
N GLN A 48 36.03 64.16 11.37
CA GLN A 48 36.98 63.74 12.42
C GLN A 48 36.70 62.30 12.88
N LEU A 49 35.43 61.92 13.01
CA LEU A 49 35.03 60.56 13.35
C LEU A 49 35.45 59.55 12.27
N VAL A 50 35.25 59.87 10.99
CA VAL A 50 35.68 59.00 9.87
C VAL A 50 37.20 58.85 9.83
N GLN A 51 37.97 59.89 10.17
CA GLN A 51 39.42 59.75 10.33
C GLN A 51 39.79 58.78 11.46
N CYS A 52 39.03 58.77 12.56
CA CYS A 52 39.21 57.77 13.62
C CYS A 52 38.90 56.35 13.12
N LEU A 53 37.84 56.19 12.31
CA LEU A 53 37.49 54.90 11.71
C LEU A 53 38.59 54.36 10.77
N ARG A 54 39.26 55.23 10.01
CA ARG A 54 40.40 54.83 9.16
C ARG A 54 41.57 54.32 9.99
N LEU A 55 41.91 55.02 11.08
CA LEU A 55 42.94 54.56 12.01
C LEU A 55 42.60 53.20 12.63
N VAL A 56 41.32 52.96 12.95
CA VAL A 56 40.85 51.64 13.41
C VAL A 56 41.02 50.59 12.30
N SER A 57 40.64 50.90 11.06
CA SER A 57 40.76 49.98 9.93
C SER A 57 42.22 49.56 9.69
N ASP A 58 43.15 50.51 9.74
CA ASP A 58 44.59 50.25 9.59
C ASP A 58 45.18 49.49 10.79
N ALA A 59 44.61 49.65 11.99
CA ALA A 59 45.07 48.98 13.20
C ALA A 59 44.63 47.51 13.30
N VAL A 60 43.50 47.13 12.67
CA VAL A 60 42.94 45.78 12.75
C VAL A 60 43.67 44.83 11.78
N PRO A 61 44.42 43.82 12.26
CA PRO A 61 45.10 42.89 11.39
C PRO A 61 44.11 41.97 10.68
N GLY A 62 44.48 41.49 9.48
CA GLY A 62 43.63 40.63 8.65
C GLY A 62 43.15 39.36 9.36
N GLU A 63 43.96 38.76 10.25
CA GLU A 63 43.54 37.57 11.03
C GLU A 63 42.37 37.86 11.97
N MET A 64 42.29 39.08 12.48
CA MET A 64 41.31 39.51 13.47
C MET A 64 40.02 39.94 12.80
N ALA A 65 40.13 40.62 11.66
CA ALA A 65 39.01 40.84 10.75
C ALA A 65 38.39 39.50 10.31
N TYR A 66 39.21 38.49 9.96
CA TYR A 66 38.73 37.15 9.61
C TYR A 66 38.03 36.44 10.76
N LYS A 67 38.56 36.52 12.00
CA LYS A 67 37.90 35.92 13.18
C LYS A 67 36.53 36.55 13.45
N MET A 68 36.42 37.87 13.32
CA MET A 68 35.16 38.59 13.50
C MET A 68 34.15 38.23 12.40
N GLU A 69 34.59 38.12 11.15
CA GLU A 69 33.76 37.64 10.04
C GLU A 69 33.27 36.20 10.25
N LYS A 70 34.18 35.31 10.70
CA LYS A 70 33.83 33.93 11.05
C LYS A 70 32.85 33.85 12.22
N ALA A 71 32.90 34.77 13.17
CA ALA A 71 31.93 34.81 14.27
C ALA A 71 30.51 35.09 13.76
N LEU A 72 30.37 35.99 12.76
CA LEU A 72 29.10 36.28 12.08
C LEU A 72 28.60 35.04 11.31
N GLU A 73 29.49 34.32 10.62
CA GLU A 73 29.15 33.08 9.93
C GLU A 73 28.60 31.99 10.87
N HIS A 74 29.04 31.98 12.13
CA HIS A 74 28.57 31.05 13.18
C HIS A 74 27.39 31.61 14.00
N LEU A 75 26.76 32.70 13.56
CA LEU A 75 25.62 33.36 14.21
C LEU A 75 25.91 33.80 15.65
N GLN A 76 27.16 34.12 15.96
CA GLN A 76 27.52 34.74 17.24
C GLN A 76 27.16 36.22 17.23
N SER A 77 26.92 36.82 18.40
CA SER A 77 26.54 38.23 18.43
C SER A 77 27.72 39.11 17.94
N PRO A 78 27.50 39.97 16.92
CA PRO A 78 28.51 40.91 16.42
C PRO A 78 29.09 41.80 17.53
N GLU A 79 28.26 42.18 18.50
CA GLU A 79 28.67 42.99 19.66
C GLU A 79 29.80 42.31 20.45
N ARG A 80 29.62 41.03 20.80
CA ARG A 80 30.63 40.26 21.56
C ARG A 80 31.89 40.06 20.74
N ALA A 81 31.75 39.81 19.43
CA ALA A 81 32.89 39.69 18.53
C ALA A 81 33.67 41.02 18.42
N GLY A 82 32.97 42.14 18.33
CA GLY A 82 33.56 43.49 18.35
C GLY A 82 34.23 43.82 19.68
N GLU A 83 33.63 43.42 20.81
CA GLU A 83 34.22 43.63 22.14
C GLU A 83 35.52 42.84 22.32
N LEU A 84 35.53 41.55 21.98
CA LEU A 84 36.73 40.71 22.03
C LEU A 84 37.83 41.25 21.11
N THR A 85 37.43 41.83 19.98
CA THR A 85 38.34 42.47 19.03
C THR A 85 38.95 43.75 19.65
N GLY A 86 38.13 44.62 20.23
CA GLY A 86 38.63 45.79 20.96
C GLY A 86 39.55 45.43 22.12
N GLN A 87 39.23 44.39 22.90
CA GLN A 87 40.05 43.92 24.02
C GLN A 87 41.42 43.41 23.55
N GLN A 88 41.46 42.61 22.49
CA GLN A 88 42.71 42.07 21.95
C GLN A 88 43.60 43.17 21.37
N GLN A 89 43.02 44.20 20.70
CA GLN A 89 43.76 45.37 20.20
C GLN A 89 44.51 46.11 21.32
N VAL A 90 43.87 46.26 22.49
CA VAL A 90 44.49 46.90 23.68
C VAL A 90 45.53 46.00 24.36
N SER A 91 45.39 44.67 24.23
CA SER A 91 46.21 43.69 24.94
C SER A 91 47.51 43.29 24.22
N THR A 92 47.60 43.46 22.90
CA THR A 92 48.82 43.14 22.12
C THR A 92 49.91 44.18 22.38
N HIS A 93 50.94 43.80 23.14
CA HIS A 93 52.16 44.60 23.40
C HIS A 93 53.08 44.71 22.17
N THR A 94 52.58 45.32 21.09
CA THR A 94 53.29 45.63 19.84
C THR A 94 52.99 47.10 19.45
N PRO A 95 53.66 47.74 18.47
CA PRO A 95 53.71 49.22 18.28
C PRO A 95 52.37 49.97 17.99
N GLN A 96 51.23 49.34 18.26
CA GLN A 96 49.86 49.84 18.14
C GLN A 96 49.40 50.74 19.30
N GLN A 97 50.17 50.86 20.40
CA GLN A 97 49.85 51.80 21.50
C GLN A 97 49.73 53.25 21.02
N ASN A 98 50.61 53.66 20.09
CA ASN A 98 50.57 55.00 19.51
C ASN A 98 49.26 55.25 18.73
N VAL A 99 48.70 54.21 18.08
CA VAL A 99 47.48 54.36 17.26
C VAL A 99 46.24 54.52 18.14
N ILE A 100 46.18 53.83 19.28
CA ILE A 100 45.07 54.00 20.24
C ILE A 100 45.13 55.39 20.87
N GLU A 101 46.33 55.89 21.19
CA GLU A 101 46.54 57.27 21.66
C GLU A 101 46.18 58.31 20.58
N ASP A 102 46.52 58.06 19.31
CA ASP A 102 46.14 58.93 18.18
C ASP A 102 44.62 58.94 17.96
N ILE A 103 43.95 57.79 18.02
CA ILE A 103 42.49 57.69 17.98
C ILE A 103 41.89 58.46 19.16
N HIS A 104 42.47 58.31 20.35
CA HIS A 104 42.00 59.01 21.54
C HIS A 104 42.12 60.55 21.40
N ASN A 105 43.26 61.04 20.92
CA ASN A 105 43.50 62.47 20.71
C ASN A 105 42.50 63.04 19.69
N LYS A 106 42.30 62.36 18.55
CA LYS A 106 41.34 62.81 17.52
C LYS A 106 39.89 62.74 17.98
N LEU A 107 39.54 61.78 18.84
CA LEU A 107 38.19 61.64 19.36
C LEU A 107 37.84 62.71 20.40
N GLN A 108 38.84 63.26 21.11
CA GLN A 108 38.66 64.43 21.98
C GLN A 108 38.36 65.71 21.19
N ASP A 109 38.85 65.82 19.95
CA ASP A 109 38.61 66.97 19.09
C ASP A 109 37.17 67.02 18.53
N VAL A 110 36.40 65.94 18.69
CA VAL A 110 34.99 65.82 18.24
C VAL A 110 34.06 66.39 19.30
N ARG A 111 33.19 67.35 18.92
CA ARG A 111 32.29 68.01 19.87
C ARG A 111 31.14 67.09 20.31
N ASN A 112 30.48 66.42 19.37
CA ASN A 112 29.39 65.50 19.64
C ASN A 112 29.54 64.18 18.87
N PRO A 113 30.34 63.23 19.38
CA PRO A 113 30.59 61.95 18.70
C PRO A 113 29.33 61.11 18.53
N LEU A 114 28.36 61.21 19.45
CA LEU A 114 27.12 60.43 19.39
C LEU A 114 26.20 60.88 18.25
N ALA A 115 26.05 62.19 18.05
CA ALA A 115 25.28 62.72 16.93
C ALA A 115 25.93 62.40 15.58
N ALA A 116 27.26 62.47 15.50
CA ALA A 116 28.02 62.09 14.31
C ALA A 116 27.86 60.58 13.99
N MET A 117 27.97 59.70 15.01
CA MET A 117 27.71 58.27 14.86
C MET A 117 26.26 57.98 14.43
N ALA A 118 25.28 58.65 15.03
CA ALA A 118 23.87 58.48 14.70
C ALA A 118 23.55 58.92 13.25
N MET A 119 24.14 60.02 12.78
CA MET A 119 24.01 60.48 11.39
C MET A 119 24.59 59.46 10.40
N LEU A 120 25.80 58.93 10.67
CA LEU A 120 26.40 57.89 9.83
C LEU A 120 25.57 56.61 9.79
N ILE A 121 25.04 56.18 10.95
CA ILE A 121 24.12 55.03 11.04
C ILE A 121 22.86 55.28 10.23
N ARG A 122 22.29 56.49 10.28
CA ARG A 122 21.10 56.88 9.51
C ARG A 122 21.35 56.83 8.01
N GLU A 123 22.46 57.38 7.52
CA GLU A 123 22.79 57.35 6.08
C GLU A 123 23.13 55.95 5.57
N MET A 124 23.59 55.06 6.44
CA MET A 124 23.79 53.65 6.12
C MET A 124 22.51 52.82 6.23
N ASP A 125 21.44 53.33 6.84
CA ASP A 125 20.19 52.60 6.98
C ASP A 125 19.38 52.70 5.68
N LEU A 126 19.10 51.56 5.06
CA LEU A 126 18.33 51.48 3.81
C LEU A 126 16.80 51.47 4.06
N GLU A 127 16.36 51.47 5.33
CA GLU A 127 14.95 51.45 5.73
C GLU A 127 14.27 52.83 5.69
N THR A 128 14.99 53.90 6.08
CA THR A 128 14.39 55.20 6.48
C THR A 128 13.74 56.03 5.35
N ASP A 129 13.89 55.64 4.08
CA ASP A 129 13.30 56.32 2.91
C ASP A 129 11.95 55.72 2.45
N SER A 130 11.19 55.08 3.35
CA SER A 130 9.81 54.67 3.08
C SER A 130 8.82 55.78 3.46
N GLU A 131 8.54 56.72 2.56
CA GLU A 131 7.17 57.27 2.58
C GLU A 131 6.22 56.15 2.13
N PRO A 132 5.22 55.76 2.93
CA PRO A 132 4.25 54.73 2.59
C PRO A 132 3.26 55.30 1.56
N GLY A 133 3.69 55.39 0.31
CA GLY A 133 2.80 55.56 -0.83
C GLY A 133 2.06 54.25 -1.04
N GLY A 134 0.79 54.21 -0.63
CA GLY A 134 -0.04 53.01 -0.51
C GLY A 134 -0.09 52.09 -1.73
N GLU A 135 -0.44 50.84 -1.42
CA GLU A 135 -0.86 49.78 -2.33
C GLU A 135 -2.02 50.21 -3.22
N GLY A 136 -1.72 51.02 -4.23
CA GLY A 136 -2.57 51.28 -5.37
C GLY A 136 -2.39 50.16 -6.38
N SER A 137 -3.42 49.33 -6.52
CA SER A 137 -3.69 48.43 -7.65
C SER A 137 -2.89 48.74 -8.93
N LEU A 138 -2.25 47.69 -9.46
CA LEU A 138 -1.40 47.62 -10.66
C LEU A 138 -2.10 47.97 -12.00
N THR A 139 -3.03 48.93 -12.02
CA THR A 139 -3.65 49.41 -13.27
C THR A 139 -2.93 50.65 -13.79
N ILE A 140 -1.87 50.45 -14.56
CA ILE A 140 -1.21 51.52 -15.34
C ILE A 140 -1.89 51.60 -16.70
N ALA A 141 -3.01 52.32 -16.78
CA ALA A 141 -3.59 52.72 -18.06
C ALA A 141 -2.96 54.05 -18.51
N GLY A 142 -2.12 54.00 -19.54
CA GLY A 142 -1.81 55.17 -20.39
C GLY A 142 -0.45 55.85 -20.20
N GLN A 143 0.68 55.17 -20.44
CA GLN A 143 1.97 55.82 -20.71
C GLN A 143 2.83 55.02 -21.71
N SER A 144 3.72 55.72 -22.45
CA SER A 144 4.34 55.26 -23.72
C SER A 144 5.11 53.93 -23.64
N LEU A 145 4.60 52.91 -24.34
CA LEU A 145 5.15 51.55 -24.41
C LEU A 145 6.60 51.49 -24.95
N SER A 146 6.98 52.45 -25.81
CA SER A 146 8.30 52.54 -26.47
C SER A 146 9.45 52.90 -25.51
N TRP A 147 9.18 53.75 -24.53
CA TRP A 147 10.18 54.17 -23.54
C TRP A 147 10.47 53.07 -22.52
N ARG A 148 9.42 52.33 -22.11
CA ARG A 148 9.56 51.17 -21.21
C ARG A 148 10.29 50.01 -21.88
N SER A 149 10.09 49.79 -23.17
CA SER A 149 10.76 48.72 -23.92
C SER A 149 12.23 49.01 -24.21
N SER A 150 12.62 50.27 -24.39
CA SER A 150 14.02 50.66 -24.62
C SER A 150 14.85 50.65 -23.34
N LEU A 151 14.32 51.12 -22.22
CA LEU A 151 14.99 51.05 -20.91
C LEU A 151 15.03 49.63 -20.35
N SER A 152 14.00 48.81 -20.59
CA SER A 152 14.04 47.39 -20.23
C SER A 152 15.10 46.62 -21.02
N GLN A 153 15.32 46.96 -22.29
CA GLN A 153 16.40 46.38 -23.10
C GLN A 153 17.79 46.83 -22.63
N LEU A 154 17.96 48.09 -22.23
CA LEU A 154 19.26 48.62 -21.77
C LEU A 154 19.68 48.02 -20.42
N TYR A 155 18.80 48.10 -19.41
CA TYR A 155 19.08 47.63 -18.05
C TYR A 155 18.89 46.12 -17.88
N GLY A 156 18.20 45.45 -18.81
CA GLY A 156 18.17 43.99 -18.90
C GLY A 156 19.38 43.39 -19.64
N SER A 157 20.31 44.21 -20.15
CA SER A 157 21.51 43.72 -20.83
C SER A 157 22.51 43.09 -19.86
N SER A 158 23.17 42.00 -20.26
CA SER A 158 24.15 41.29 -19.41
C SER A 158 25.24 42.19 -18.80
N VAL A 159 25.70 43.20 -19.54
CA VAL A 159 26.71 44.16 -19.05
C VAL A 159 26.12 45.10 -17.99
N ALA A 160 24.89 45.59 -18.20
CA ALA A 160 24.23 46.43 -17.21
C ALA A 160 23.94 45.66 -15.92
N VAL A 161 23.50 44.41 -16.04
CA VAL A 161 23.30 43.50 -14.89
C VAL A 161 24.59 43.36 -14.10
N ALA A 162 25.70 42.99 -14.75
CA ALA A 162 27.00 42.82 -14.10
C ALA A 162 27.49 44.11 -13.44
N VAL A 163 27.33 45.27 -14.09
CA VAL A 163 27.76 46.56 -13.54
C VAL A 163 26.93 46.94 -12.31
N VAL A 164 25.61 46.79 -12.36
CA VAL A 164 24.73 47.13 -11.23
C VAL A 164 24.94 46.16 -10.06
N CYS A 165 25.03 44.85 -10.33
CA CYS A 165 25.24 43.85 -9.29
C CYS A 165 26.64 43.99 -8.64
N GLN A 166 27.67 44.27 -9.43
CA GLN A 166 29.01 44.54 -8.90
C GLN A 166 29.05 45.84 -8.08
N ALA A 167 28.30 46.88 -8.48
CA ALA A 167 28.18 48.11 -7.69
C ALA A 167 27.48 47.88 -6.35
N VAL A 168 26.42 47.05 -6.30
CA VAL A 168 25.79 46.62 -5.04
C VAL A 168 26.75 45.79 -4.18
N CYS A 169 27.49 44.85 -4.79
CA CYS A 169 28.50 44.05 -4.08
C CYS A 169 29.56 44.96 -3.44
N GLN A 170 30.08 45.93 -4.21
CA GLN A 170 31.06 46.89 -3.70
C GLN A 170 30.48 47.70 -2.54
N MET A 171 29.28 48.24 -2.70
CA MET A 171 28.58 48.99 -1.64
C MET A 171 28.38 48.16 -0.37
N ALA A 172 27.96 46.90 -0.49
CA ALA A 172 27.76 46.00 0.64
C ALA A 172 29.09 45.71 1.36
N MET A 173 30.17 45.45 0.60
CA MET A 173 31.50 45.21 1.16
C MET A 173 32.03 46.44 1.91
N THR A 174 31.89 47.62 1.33
CA THR A 174 32.39 48.87 1.94
C THR A 174 31.61 49.22 3.19
N ARG A 175 30.29 49.08 3.18
CA ARG A 175 29.43 49.34 4.34
C ARG A 175 29.59 48.30 5.45
N ALA A 176 29.83 47.03 5.11
CA ALA A 176 30.17 46.01 6.11
C ALA A 176 31.49 46.32 6.82
N LEU A 177 32.53 46.76 6.08
CA LEU A 177 33.79 47.22 6.66
C LEU A 177 33.59 48.44 7.56
N PHE A 178 32.83 49.43 7.08
CA PHE A 178 32.50 50.61 7.87
C PHE A 178 31.78 50.27 9.17
N CYS A 179 30.76 49.40 9.13
CA CYS A 179 30.01 48.98 10.31
C CYS A 179 30.88 48.20 11.30
N ARG A 180 31.82 47.38 10.81
CA ARG A 180 32.81 46.67 11.64
C ARG A 180 33.68 47.67 12.39
N ASP A 181 34.26 48.63 11.67
CA ASP A 181 35.17 49.62 12.25
C ASP A 181 34.44 50.55 13.21
N LEU A 182 33.20 50.93 12.88
CA LEU A 182 32.33 51.71 13.75
C LEU A 182 32.00 50.97 15.03
N LEU A 183 31.69 49.67 14.96
CA LEU A 183 31.44 48.86 16.14
C LEU A 183 32.69 48.73 17.01
N ILE A 184 33.88 48.53 16.42
CA ILE A 184 35.14 48.49 17.17
C ILE A 184 35.40 49.85 17.84
N LEU A 185 35.18 50.97 17.13
CA LEU A 185 35.35 52.32 17.68
C LEU A 185 34.35 52.59 18.82
N GLN A 186 33.09 52.17 18.70
CA GLN A 186 32.08 52.25 19.77
C GLN A 186 32.50 51.44 21.00
N GLN A 187 33.07 50.24 20.82
CA GLN A 187 33.56 49.41 21.92
C GLN A 187 34.81 50.03 22.58
N LEU A 188 35.72 50.63 21.80
CA LEU A 188 36.85 51.39 22.33
C LEU A 188 36.37 52.64 23.09
N TYR A 189 35.35 53.34 22.60
CA TYR A 189 34.73 54.49 23.28
C TYR A 189 34.16 54.11 24.65
N LEU A 190 33.42 52.99 24.75
CA LEU A 190 32.92 52.48 26.03
C LEU A 190 34.05 52.14 27.02
N ARG A 191 35.17 51.61 26.53
CA ARG A 191 36.33 51.21 27.34
C ARG A 191 37.14 52.40 27.85
N LEU A 192 37.20 53.49 27.08
CA LEU A 192 37.85 54.74 27.50
C LEU A 192 37.08 55.45 28.63
N GLY A 193 35.77 55.15 28.77
CA GLY A 193 34.97 55.42 29.97
C GLY A 193 34.66 56.91 30.28
N ASP A 194 33.91 57.12 31.36
CA ASP A 194 33.44 58.44 31.86
C ASP A 194 34.55 59.40 32.30
N ASN A 195 35.81 58.96 32.37
CA ASN A 195 36.93 59.74 32.90
C ASN A 195 37.26 60.99 32.06
N MET A 196 36.73 61.09 30.82
CA MET A 196 37.06 62.14 29.86
C MET A 196 35.84 62.87 29.27
N PHE A 197 34.63 62.28 29.30
CA PHE A 197 33.44 62.83 28.64
C PHE A 197 32.22 62.84 29.60
N PRO A 198 32.05 63.90 30.41
CA PRO A 198 30.96 63.98 31.38
C PRO A 198 29.61 64.21 30.70
N GLY A 199 28.77 63.17 30.70
CA GLY A 199 27.38 63.18 30.22
C GLY A 199 26.95 61.75 29.91
N GLY A 200 25.67 61.39 30.11
CA GLY A 200 25.15 60.00 29.97
C GLY A 200 25.26 59.33 28.59
N GLY A 201 26.20 59.76 27.76
CA GLY A 201 26.58 59.21 26.47
C GLY A 201 26.93 57.73 26.42
N PRO A 202 27.64 57.10 27.39
CA PRO A 202 27.91 55.66 27.31
C PRO A 202 26.64 54.82 27.47
N GLN A 203 25.62 55.31 28.18
CA GLN A 203 24.34 54.62 28.32
C GLN A 203 23.52 54.68 27.02
N LEU A 204 23.45 55.84 26.37
CA LEU A 204 22.80 56.00 25.06
C LEU A 204 23.50 55.19 23.97
N LEU A 205 24.83 55.15 23.98
CA LEU A 205 25.62 54.38 23.05
C LEU A 205 25.40 52.86 23.22
N GLN A 206 25.33 52.38 24.46
CA GLN A 206 25.07 50.97 24.77
C GLN A 206 23.62 50.53 24.50
N GLN A 207 22.64 51.41 24.73
CA GLN A 207 21.22 51.07 24.57
C GLN A 207 20.68 51.28 23.15
N ASP A 208 21.22 52.24 22.38
CA ASP A 208 20.64 52.63 21.08
C ASP A 208 21.61 52.43 19.90
N LEU A 209 22.83 53.01 19.96
CA LEU A 209 23.74 53.02 18.81
C LEU A 209 24.42 51.68 18.53
N ILE A 210 24.87 50.95 19.56
CA ILE A 210 25.51 49.63 19.41
C ILE A 210 24.52 48.62 18.82
N PRO A 211 23.29 48.44 19.35
CA PRO A 211 22.31 47.54 18.75
C PRO A 211 22.03 47.85 17.27
N ARG A 212 21.86 49.11 16.89
CA ARG A 212 21.67 49.51 15.48
C ARG A 212 22.89 49.16 14.62
N SER A 213 24.10 49.43 15.11
CA SER A 213 25.34 49.12 14.40
C SER A 213 25.54 47.60 14.24
N THR A 214 25.10 46.81 15.22
CA THR A 214 25.15 45.35 15.15
C THR A 214 24.15 44.77 14.16
N GLN A 215 22.94 45.33 14.07
CA GLN A 215 21.94 44.97 13.09
C GLN A 215 22.42 45.33 11.68
N LEU A 216 22.98 46.54 11.49
CA LEU A 216 23.56 46.98 10.22
C LEU A 216 24.73 46.09 9.78
N LEU A 217 25.67 45.77 10.69
CA LEU A 217 26.78 44.89 10.36
C LEU A 217 26.29 43.50 9.89
N SER A 218 25.25 42.98 10.55
CA SER A 218 24.70 41.67 10.21
C SER A 218 23.89 41.71 8.89
N SER A 219 23.15 42.80 8.61
CA SER A 219 22.42 42.98 7.35
C SER A 219 23.36 43.18 6.16
N TYR A 220 24.42 43.97 6.32
CA TYR A 220 25.44 44.14 5.29
C TYR A 220 26.33 42.92 5.10
N TYR A 221 26.57 42.13 6.16
CA TYR A 221 27.22 40.83 6.04
C TYR A 221 26.38 39.86 5.21
N LEU A 222 25.07 39.78 5.45
CA LEU A 222 24.16 38.99 4.62
C LEU A 222 24.15 39.48 3.17
N LEU A 223 24.05 40.79 2.94
CA LEU A 223 24.05 41.36 1.59
C LEU A 223 25.37 41.08 0.86
N LYS A 224 26.50 41.15 1.57
CA LYS A 224 27.82 40.74 1.07
C LYS A 224 27.83 39.25 0.70
N HIS A 225 27.27 38.38 1.54
CA HIS A 225 27.19 36.95 1.28
C HIS A 225 26.39 36.64 0.00
N ILE A 226 25.18 37.20 -0.12
CA ILE A 226 24.28 36.98 -1.27
C ILE A 226 24.89 37.54 -2.56
N THR A 227 25.58 38.68 -2.51
CA THR A 227 26.23 39.27 -3.70
C THR A 227 27.43 38.47 -4.18
N GLN A 228 28.11 37.74 -3.29
CA GLN A 228 29.29 36.92 -3.61
C GLN A 228 28.95 35.45 -3.89
N SER A 229 27.76 34.99 -3.52
CA SER A 229 27.36 33.59 -3.70
C SER A 229 27.14 33.26 -5.18
N LEU A 230 27.82 32.20 -5.62
CA LEU A 230 27.77 31.72 -6.99
C LEU A 230 26.54 30.84 -7.19
N THR A 231 25.85 31.01 -8.31
CA THR A 231 24.74 30.13 -8.69
C THR A 231 25.23 28.76 -9.16
N THR A 232 24.51 27.70 -8.81
CA THR A 232 24.72 26.37 -9.38
C THR A 232 24.08 26.28 -10.76
N THR A 233 24.78 25.68 -11.72
CA THR A 233 24.20 25.43 -13.05
C THR A 233 23.20 24.27 -12.96
N VAL A 234 21.92 24.57 -13.16
CA VAL A 234 20.84 23.57 -13.15
C VAL A 234 20.31 23.35 -14.58
N PRO A 235 20.17 22.10 -15.06
CA PRO A 235 19.51 21.78 -16.32
C PRO A 235 18.07 22.32 -16.38
N LEU A 236 17.64 22.79 -17.56
CA LEU A 236 16.30 23.34 -17.77
C LEU A 236 15.18 22.34 -17.46
N ASP A 237 15.38 21.05 -17.73
CA ASP A 237 14.40 20.00 -17.45
C ASP A 237 14.06 19.90 -15.95
N ILE A 238 15.05 20.13 -15.08
CA ILE A 238 14.87 20.10 -13.61
C ILE A 238 14.13 21.35 -13.15
N ILE A 239 14.40 22.50 -13.77
CA ILE A 239 13.69 23.76 -13.49
C ILE A 239 12.23 23.64 -13.90
N ASP A 240 11.94 23.10 -15.09
CA ASP A 240 10.58 22.89 -15.55
C ASP A 240 9.81 21.89 -14.67
N ALA A 241 10.45 20.79 -14.24
CA ALA A 241 9.88 19.85 -13.28
C ALA A 241 9.60 20.51 -11.91
N ASN A 242 10.51 21.35 -11.42
CA ASN A 242 10.32 22.08 -10.17
C ASN A 242 9.21 23.14 -10.26
N LEU A 243 9.10 23.87 -11.37
CA LEU A 243 7.99 24.79 -11.59
C LEU A 243 6.65 24.04 -11.64
N GLN A 244 6.63 22.83 -12.21
CA GLN A 244 5.47 21.94 -12.10
C GLN A 244 5.21 21.53 -10.63
N HIS A 245 6.23 21.20 -9.83
CA HIS A 245 6.07 20.95 -8.38
C HIS A 245 5.47 22.12 -7.63
N LEU A 246 5.98 23.32 -7.86
CA LEU A 246 5.53 24.52 -7.17
C LEU A 246 4.13 24.94 -7.65
N SER A 247 3.74 24.59 -8.88
CA SER A 247 2.37 24.79 -9.39
C SER A 247 1.34 23.88 -8.70
N VAL A 248 1.71 22.66 -8.30
CA VAL A 248 0.85 21.75 -7.50
C VAL A 248 0.56 22.34 -6.11
N LEU A 249 1.43 23.21 -5.62
CA LEU A 249 1.27 23.93 -4.35
C LEU A 249 0.52 25.27 -4.49
N GLU A 250 0.07 25.61 -5.70
CA GLU A 250 -0.55 26.92 -6.05
C GLU A 250 0.37 28.12 -5.78
N LEU A 251 1.69 27.89 -5.69
CA LEU A 251 2.69 28.93 -5.44
C LEU A 251 3.14 29.66 -6.72
N SER A 252 2.68 29.21 -7.88
CA SER A 252 3.11 29.65 -9.21
C SER A 252 2.66 31.06 -9.64
N ASP A 253 1.73 31.67 -8.91
CA ASP A 253 1.15 32.97 -9.30
C ASP A 253 2.05 34.18 -8.97
N SER A 254 3.21 33.94 -8.33
CA SER A 254 4.16 35.01 -8.09
C SER A 254 4.91 35.39 -9.38
N PRO A 255 4.91 36.68 -9.79
CA PRO A 255 5.67 37.16 -10.95
C PRO A 255 7.20 36.93 -10.81
N ALA A 256 7.65 36.56 -9.61
CA ALA A 256 9.02 36.18 -9.29
C ALA A 256 9.45 34.82 -9.90
N MET A 257 8.50 33.97 -10.29
CA MET A 257 8.75 32.60 -10.77
C MET A 257 8.76 32.46 -12.30
N ALA A 258 8.62 33.56 -13.04
CA ALA A 258 8.68 33.55 -14.49
C ALA A 258 10.14 33.35 -14.99
N SER A 259 10.43 32.19 -15.58
CA SER A 259 11.76 31.89 -16.13
C SER A 259 12.10 32.83 -17.29
N ASN A 260 13.13 33.65 -17.11
CA ASN A 260 13.78 34.30 -18.25
C ASN A 260 14.74 33.28 -18.87
N ARG A 261 14.42 32.83 -20.08
CA ARG A 261 15.12 31.77 -20.84
C ARG A 261 16.52 32.18 -21.36
N SER A 262 17.33 32.88 -20.58
CA SER A 262 18.71 33.21 -20.96
C SER A 262 19.70 32.39 -20.16
N VAL A 263 19.98 31.18 -20.64
CA VAL A 263 21.08 30.33 -20.18
C VAL A 263 22.41 30.99 -20.53
N ARG A 264 23.06 31.61 -19.55
CA ARG A 264 24.52 31.86 -19.57
C ARG A 264 25.10 31.69 -18.17
N SER A 265 26.11 30.84 -18.07
CA SER A 265 26.92 30.62 -16.87
C SER A 265 28.15 31.54 -16.84
N PRO A 266 28.75 31.80 -15.67
CA PRO A 266 28.18 31.75 -14.32
C PRO A 266 27.67 33.14 -13.89
N GLN A 267 26.59 33.16 -13.10
CA GLN A 267 26.01 34.38 -12.53
C GLN A 267 26.06 34.32 -11.01
N THR A 268 26.13 35.46 -10.31
CA THR A 268 25.91 35.50 -8.85
C THR A 268 24.41 35.42 -8.55
N VAL A 269 24.04 35.06 -7.32
CA VAL A 269 22.62 35.01 -6.90
C VAL A 269 21.91 36.34 -7.16
N VAL A 270 22.59 37.47 -6.93
CA VAL A 270 22.04 38.80 -7.18
C VAL A 270 21.82 39.07 -8.67
N GLU A 271 22.71 38.61 -9.55
CA GLU A 271 22.50 38.74 -11.00
C GLU A 271 21.28 37.95 -11.47
N LEU A 272 21.08 36.76 -10.92
CA LEU A 272 19.90 35.92 -11.19
C LEU A 272 18.61 36.57 -10.66
N PHE A 273 18.63 37.09 -9.43
CA PHE A 273 17.49 37.81 -8.84
C PHE A 273 17.17 39.09 -9.61
N TYR A 274 18.21 39.84 -10.00
CA TYR A 274 18.05 41.06 -10.75
C TYR A 274 17.36 40.77 -12.08
N GLN A 275 17.85 39.79 -12.85
CA GLN A 275 17.32 39.39 -14.15
C GLN A 275 15.88 38.88 -14.11
N SER A 276 15.50 38.14 -13.07
CA SER A 276 14.18 37.50 -12.97
C SER A 276 13.10 38.48 -12.47
N VAL A 277 13.35 39.17 -11.36
CA VAL A 277 12.32 39.92 -10.61
C VAL A 277 12.67 41.41 -10.48
N ALA A 278 13.88 41.71 -10.02
CA ALA A 278 14.19 43.01 -9.42
C ALA A 278 14.12 44.16 -10.43
N TRP A 279 14.72 44.01 -11.62
CA TRP A 279 14.80 45.13 -12.57
C TRP A 279 13.42 45.63 -13.02
N LYS A 280 12.44 44.72 -13.18
CA LYS A 280 11.07 45.08 -13.58
C LYS A 280 10.40 45.92 -12.48
N ALA A 281 10.52 45.46 -11.24
CA ALA A 281 9.97 46.15 -10.07
C ALA A 281 10.62 47.52 -9.84
N ILE A 282 11.96 47.59 -9.97
CA ILE A 282 12.73 48.83 -9.82
C ILE A 282 12.33 49.85 -10.89
N ILE A 283 12.24 49.44 -12.15
CA ILE A 283 11.82 50.33 -13.24
C ILE A 283 10.40 50.87 -13.00
N THR A 284 9.46 50.03 -12.56
CA THR A 284 8.10 50.49 -12.21
C THR A 284 8.07 51.49 -11.05
N GLN A 285 8.91 51.31 -10.03
CA GLN A 285 9.02 52.24 -8.90
C GLN A 285 9.66 53.58 -9.30
N ILE A 286 10.66 53.55 -10.18
CA ILE A 286 11.27 54.77 -10.72
C ILE A 286 10.24 55.57 -11.53
N TYR A 287 9.35 54.88 -12.28
CA TYR A 287 8.28 55.55 -13.02
C TYR A 287 7.15 56.10 -12.14
N SER A 288 6.75 55.41 -11.08
CA SER A 288 5.68 55.91 -10.20
C SER A 288 6.07 57.23 -9.51
N LYS A 289 7.35 57.38 -9.15
CA LYS A 289 7.92 58.61 -8.59
C LYS A 289 8.01 59.78 -9.58
N GLN A 290 7.94 59.52 -10.90
CA GLN A 290 8.05 60.55 -11.95
C GLN A 290 6.74 61.31 -12.25
N ASN A 291 5.61 60.90 -11.69
CA ASN A 291 4.32 61.58 -11.93
C ASN A 291 4.15 62.91 -11.17
N SER A 292 5.21 63.51 -10.61
CA SER A 292 5.19 64.88 -10.11
C SER A 292 5.37 65.87 -11.28
N PRO A 293 4.61 66.99 -11.34
CA PRO A 293 4.48 67.79 -12.56
C PRO A 293 5.64 68.77 -12.68
N SER A 294 6.82 68.30 -13.09
CA SER A 294 7.84 69.18 -13.67
C SER A 294 8.36 68.58 -14.98
N PRO A 295 8.18 69.26 -16.12
CA PRO A 295 8.64 68.78 -17.40
C PRO A 295 10.10 69.18 -17.59
N GLY A 296 11.00 68.21 -17.72
CA GLY A 296 12.37 68.51 -18.16
C GLY A 296 13.38 67.43 -17.81
N THR A 297 13.58 66.46 -18.72
CA THR A 297 14.89 65.93 -19.16
C THR A 297 15.97 65.49 -18.14
N ALA A 298 15.77 65.47 -16.82
CA ALA A 298 16.86 65.44 -15.86
C ALA A 298 17.37 64.06 -15.39
N LEU A 299 16.64 62.95 -15.60
CA LEU A 299 17.01 61.65 -15.00
C LEU A 299 17.68 60.63 -15.95
N LEU A 300 17.90 60.98 -17.22
CA LEU A 300 18.61 60.11 -18.18
C LEU A 300 20.13 60.12 -18.03
N HIS A 301 20.66 60.90 -17.11
CA HIS A 301 22.08 60.91 -16.83
C HIS A 301 22.46 59.61 -16.12
N TRP A 302 23.30 58.80 -16.78
CA TRP A 302 23.80 57.51 -16.31
C TRP A 302 24.15 57.47 -14.80
N PRO A 303 24.87 58.45 -14.24
CA PRO A 303 25.15 58.52 -12.80
C PRO A 303 23.91 58.45 -11.88
N HIS A 304 22.86 59.25 -12.15
CA HIS A 304 21.68 59.28 -11.29
C HIS A 304 20.84 58.00 -11.42
N MET A 305 20.74 57.47 -12.63
CA MET A 305 20.00 56.24 -12.88
C MET A 305 20.70 55.02 -12.25
N VAL A 306 22.02 54.90 -12.38
CA VAL A 306 22.79 53.80 -11.76
C VAL A 306 22.75 53.88 -10.25
N SER A 307 22.92 55.07 -9.67
CA SER A 307 22.78 55.27 -8.21
C SER A 307 21.40 54.84 -7.72
N SER A 308 20.33 55.25 -8.42
CA SER A 308 18.95 54.87 -8.08
C SER A 308 18.71 53.36 -8.22
N MET A 309 19.25 52.73 -9.26
CA MET A 309 19.16 51.28 -9.48
C MET A 309 19.89 50.49 -8.39
N VAL A 310 21.09 50.93 -7.99
CA VAL A 310 21.90 50.28 -6.95
C VAL A 310 21.22 50.40 -5.58
N THR A 311 20.71 51.58 -5.21
CA THR A 311 19.99 51.78 -3.94
C THR A 311 18.70 50.98 -3.89
N LEU A 312 17.89 50.99 -4.95
CA LEU A 312 16.63 50.23 -4.99
C LEU A 312 16.85 48.71 -5.01
N LEU A 313 17.89 48.23 -5.71
CA LEU A 313 18.26 46.81 -5.70
C LEU A 313 18.74 46.37 -4.31
N ALA A 314 19.61 47.15 -3.67
CA ALA A 314 20.08 46.85 -2.33
C ALA A 314 18.95 46.85 -1.31
N ARG A 315 17.98 47.77 -1.45
CA ARG A 315 16.78 47.81 -0.60
C ARG A 315 15.90 46.58 -0.74
N GLN A 316 15.71 46.04 -1.95
CA GLN A 316 14.93 44.82 -2.17
C GLN A 316 15.62 43.55 -1.63
N LEU A 317 16.94 43.56 -1.51
CA LEU A 317 17.73 42.47 -0.92
C LEU A 317 17.90 42.62 0.59
N TYR A 318 17.47 43.76 1.16
CA TYR A 318 17.73 44.10 2.55
C TYR A 318 16.82 43.28 3.49
N PRO A 319 17.38 42.54 4.48
CA PRO A 319 16.67 41.49 5.20
C PRO A 319 15.46 41.93 6.04
N THR A 320 15.40 43.20 6.45
CA THR A 320 14.32 43.75 7.28
C THR A 320 13.13 44.25 6.47
N THR A 321 13.26 44.35 5.14
CA THR A 321 12.14 44.72 4.28
C THR A 321 11.15 43.55 4.18
N HIS A 322 9.85 43.82 4.32
CA HIS A 322 8.75 42.84 4.19
C HIS A 322 8.74 42.05 2.86
N THR A 323 9.60 42.40 1.92
CA THR A 323 9.75 41.75 0.63
C THR A 323 10.66 40.54 0.72
N THR A 324 10.11 39.38 1.08
CA THR A 324 10.76 38.05 0.95
C THR A 324 10.96 37.60 -0.50
N LEU A 325 11.03 38.53 -1.47
CA LEU A 325 11.11 38.27 -2.92
C LEU A 325 12.33 37.42 -3.38
N PRO A 326 13.51 37.48 -2.73
CA PRO A 326 14.65 36.65 -3.13
C PRO A 326 14.41 35.15 -2.94
N VAL A 327 13.64 34.76 -1.91
CA VAL A 327 13.41 33.36 -1.55
C VAL A 327 12.59 32.59 -2.62
N PRO A 328 11.41 33.08 -3.06
CA PRO A 328 10.66 32.48 -4.19
C PRO A 328 11.46 32.42 -5.49
N CYS A 329 12.32 33.41 -5.73
CA CYS A 329 13.17 33.44 -6.91
C CYS A 329 14.21 32.31 -6.89
N LEU A 330 14.90 32.10 -5.77
CA LEU A 330 15.87 31.02 -5.61
C LEU A 330 15.22 29.64 -5.71
N MET A 331 14.04 29.47 -5.10
CA MET A 331 13.27 28.22 -5.21
C MET A 331 12.85 27.94 -6.64
N GLY A 332 12.29 28.92 -7.36
CA GLY A 332 11.88 28.75 -8.76
C GLY A 332 13.03 28.36 -9.69
N ASN A 333 14.26 28.79 -9.37
CA ASN A 333 15.46 28.48 -10.14
C ASN A 333 16.27 27.28 -9.61
N CYS A 334 15.71 26.49 -8.69
CA CYS A 334 16.34 25.29 -8.10
C CYS A 334 17.66 25.53 -7.35
N GLN A 335 17.85 26.70 -6.73
CA GLN A 335 19.08 27.05 -6.00
C GLN A 335 18.94 26.78 -4.50
N TYR A 336 18.74 25.51 -4.16
CA TYR A 336 18.41 25.10 -2.79
C TYR A 336 19.59 25.20 -1.80
N ALA A 337 20.83 25.03 -2.27
CA ALA A 337 22.01 25.14 -1.41
C ALA A 337 22.22 26.58 -0.92
N GLN A 338 22.13 27.54 -1.83
CA GLN A 338 22.21 28.97 -1.53
C GLN A 338 21.03 29.39 -0.64
N LEU A 339 19.83 28.92 -0.94
CA LEU A 339 18.65 29.18 -0.12
C LEU A 339 18.83 28.68 1.33
N GLN A 340 19.38 27.49 1.52
CA GLN A 340 19.60 26.93 2.85
C GLN A 340 20.56 27.79 3.69
N GLU A 341 21.65 28.26 3.06
CA GLU A 341 22.60 29.16 3.71
C GLU A 341 21.99 30.53 4.01
N ASP A 342 21.23 31.08 3.07
CA ASP A 342 20.56 32.38 3.23
C ASP A 342 19.53 32.34 4.36
N VAL A 343 18.70 31.28 4.44
CA VAL A 343 17.74 31.09 5.55
C VAL A 343 18.46 30.97 6.89
N ARG A 344 19.57 30.24 6.95
CA ARG A 344 20.38 30.09 8.17
C ARG A 344 20.87 31.45 8.67
N LEU A 345 21.29 32.32 7.77
CA LEU A 345 21.80 33.66 8.08
C LEU A 345 20.70 34.69 8.39
N ILE A 346 19.50 34.53 7.81
CA ILE A 346 18.33 35.39 8.07
C ILE A 346 17.68 35.08 9.43
N GLY A 347 17.72 33.83 9.88
CA GLY A 347 17.04 33.36 11.10
C GLY A 347 17.16 34.25 12.37
N PRO A 348 18.33 34.82 12.69
CA PRO A 348 18.49 35.71 13.85
C PRO A 348 18.04 37.17 13.60
N LEU A 349 17.89 37.59 12.35
CA LEU A 349 17.70 38.99 11.93
C LEU A 349 16.23 39.40 11.83
N THR A 350 15.34 38.45 11.59
CA THR A 350 13.92 38.71 11.40
C THR A 350 13.08 37.96 12.43
N TRP A 351 12.19 38.66 13.12
CA TRP A 351 11.01 38.07 13.78
C TRP A 351 10.13 37.31 12.78
N ALA A 352 10.27 37.53 11.47
CA ALA A 352 9.35 37.05 10.43
C ALA A 352 9.30 35.51 10.30
N PRO A 353 8.19 34.86 10.67
CA PRO A 353 7.98 33.41 10.48
C PRO A 353 7.91 32.99 9.00
N ALA A 354 7.59 33.90 8.06
CA ALA A 354 7.48 33.58 6.62
C ALA A 354 8.71 32.89 6.01
N ALA A 355 9.93 33.41 6.23
CA ALA A 355 11.16 32.87 5.63
C ALA A 355 11.52 31.47 6.17
N SER A 356 11.24 31.24 7.46
CA SER A 356 11.36 29.92 8.09
C SER A 356 10.31 28.94 7.55
N CYS A 357 9.07 29.40 7.31
CA CYS A 357 8.03 28.58 6.69
C CYS A 357 8.42 28.09 5.28
N TRP A 358 9.02 28.93 4.43
CA TRP A 358 9.50 28.51 3.10
C TRP A 358 10.60 27.44 3.16
N ALA A 359 11.51 27.55 4.13
CA ALA A 359 12.56 26.58 4.36
C ALA A 359 12.00 25.23 4.86
N ASN A 360 11.01 25.28 5.77
CA ASN A 360 10.35 24.09 6.31
C ASN A 360 9.50 23.36 5.27
N VAL A 361 8.92 24.10 4.32
CA VAL A 361 8.19 23.54 3.17
C VAL A 361 9.16 22.74 2.28
N THR A 362 10.37 23.23 2.05
CA THR A 362 11.32 22.55 1.15
C THR A 362 12.17 21.47 1.82
N TRP A 363 12.49 21.59 3.11
CA TRP A 363 13.30 20.62 3.86
C TRP A 363 12.79 20.45 5.30
N PRO A 364 12.04 19.39 5.60
CA PRO A 364 11.62 19.09 6.96
C PRO A 364 12.76 18.36 7.66
N THR A 365 13.56 19.06 8.47
CA THR A 365 14.50 18.41 9.40
C THR A 365 13.89 18.33 10.81
N GLU A 366 14.29 17.34 11.61
CA GLU A 366 13.81 17.15 13.00
C GLU A 366 13.99 18.39 13.91
N ARG A 367 14.84 19.35 13.54
CA ARG A 367 15.13 20.55 14.34
C ARG A 367 14.10 21.67 14.20
N ASP A 368 13.18 21.61 13.24
CA ASP A 368 12.30 22.74 12.87
C ASP A 368 10.94 22.78 13.60
N ARG A 369 10.82 22.01 14.68
CA ARG A 369 9.58 21.86 15.48
C ARG A 369 9.14 23.12 16.25
N ARG A 370 9.92 24.21 16.24
CA ARG A 370 9.74 25.38 17.11
C ARG A 370 9.01 26.58 16.49
N CYS A 371 8.85 26.63 15.17
CA CYS A 371 8.29 27.82 14.50
C CYS A 371 6.77 27.78 14.27
N VAL A 372 6.11 26.64 14.54
CA VAL A 372 4.66 26.47 14.35
C VAL A 372 3.85 26.98 15.56
N GLY A 373 4.50 27.54 16.58
CA GLY A 373 3.88 27.84 17.87
C GLY A 373 3.79 29.31 18.28
N THR A 374 4.18 30.27 17.45
CA THR A 374 4.05 31.69 17.80
C THR A 374 2.94 32.33 16.99
N ASP A 375 1.87 32.71 17.70
CA ASP A 375 0.84 33.63 17.25
C ASP A 375 1.49 34.84 16.56
N SER A 376 1.55 34.83 15.24
CA SER A 376 1.82 36.02 14.44
C SER A 376 0.70 36.10 13.44
N GLU A 377 -0.23 37.00 13.77
CA GLU A 377 -1.35 37.41 12.95
C GLU A 377 -0.95 37.53 11.48
N ALA A 378 -1.67 36.81 10.62
CA ALA A 378 -1.91 37.12 9.22
C ALA A 378 -0.76 37.86 8.50
N GLU A 379 0.38 37.21 8.31
CA GLU A 379 1.32 37.68 7.29
C GLU A 379 0.62 37.59 5.92
N GLU A 380 0.75 38.65 5.11
CA GLU A 380 0.29 38.69 3.70
C GLU A 380 0.73 37.45 2.92
N PHE A 381 1.85 36.86 3.33
CA PHE A 381 2.35 35.58 2.82
C PHE A 381 1.47 34.39 3.17
N LEU A 382 1.05 34.20 4.44
CA LEU A 382 0.12 33.13 4.81
C LEU A 382 -1.21 33.31 4.07
N LEU A 383 -1.70 34.54 3.94
CA LEU A 383 -2.90 34.87 3.16
C LEU A 383 -2.74 34.56 1.65
N ARG A 384 -1.56 34.79 1.07
CA ARG A 384 -1.24 34.39 -0.32
C ARG A 384 -1.09 32.88 -0.48
N LEU A 385 -0.56 32.20 0.53
CA LEU A 385 -0.38 30.74 0.57
C LEU A 385 -1.69 30.00 0.76
N THR A 386 -2.60 30.50 1.58
CA THR A 386 -3.85 29.82 1.91
C THR A 386 -4.91 29.96 0.81
N GLY A 387 -4.76 30.93 -0.09
CA GLY A 387 -5.81 31.27 -1.05
C GLY A 387 -7.04 31.82 -0.32
N ALA A 388 -7.71 32.80 -0.88
CA ALA A 388 -8.87 33.41 -0.23
C ALA A 388 -10.16 32.53 -0.28
N GLU A 389 -10.08 31.30 -0.81
CA GLU A 389 -11.25 30.62 -1.39
C GLU A 389 -11.79 29.39 -0.63
N GLU A 390 -11.11 28.84 0.39
CA GLU A 390 -11.63 27.67 1.13
C GLU A 390 -12.05 28.00 2.58
N GLU A 391 -13.21 27.48 3.03
CA GLU A 391 -13.85 27.73 4.33
C GLU A 391 -13.10 27.14 5.56
N ALA A 392 -11.91 26.58 5.37
CA ALA A 392 -11.13 25.92 6.43
C ALA A 392 -10.30 26.93 7.24
N ALA A 393 -10.01 26.59 8.51
CA ALA A 393 -9.13 27.39 9.34
C ALA A 393 -7.73 27.53 8.67
N PRO A 394 -7.09 28.72 8.73
CA PRO A 394 -5.84 28.99 8.01
C PRO A 394 -4.69 28.04 8.39
N GLY A 395 -4.66 27.56 9.64
CA GLY A 395 -3.71 26.52 10.08
C GLY A 395 -3.92 25.18 9.37
N LEU A 396 -5.17 24.70 9.27
CA LEU A 396 -5.48 23.43 8.60
C LEU A 396 -5.16 23.45 7.10
N GLN A 397 -5.37 24.59 6.44
CA GLN A 397 -4.98 24.78 5.04
C GLN A 397 -3.47 24.68 4.85
N TYR A 398 -2.69 25.28 5.77
CA TYR A 398 -1.24 25.14 5.79
C TYR A 398 -0.84 23.66 5.92
N TYR A 399 -1.36 22.93 6.92
CA TYR A 399 -1.04 21.51 7.06
C TYR A 399 -1.44 20.69 5.83
N ASN A 400 -2.60 20.93 5.23
CA ASN A 400 -3.00 20.21 4.02
C ASN A 400 -2.03 20.43 2.85
N LYS A 401 -1.53 21.66 2.65
CA LYS A 401 -0.53 21.97 1.62
C LYS A 401 0.82 21.30 1.93
N VAL A 402 1.30 21.39 3.18
CA VAL A 402 2.57 20.75 3.58
C VAL A 402 2.47 19.23 3.49
N LEU A 403 1.36 18.64 3.90
CA LEU A 403 1.14 17.20 3.80
C LEU A 403 1.14 16.74 2.34
N ARG A 404 0.57 17.52 1.39
CA ARG A 404 0.63 17.19 -0.05
C ARG A 404 2.06 17.19 -0.56
N LEU A 405 2.87 18.14 -0.09
CA LEU A 405 4.27 18.21 -0.44
C LEU A 405 5.07 17.02 0.10
N LEU A 406 4.88 16.68 1.37
CA LEU A 406 5.56 15.55 1.99
C LEU A 406 5.19 14.21 1.33
N GLU A 407 3.94 14.04 0.92
CA GLU A 407 3.52 12.86 0.15
C GLU A 407 4.20 12.79 -1.21
N TYR A 408 4.36 13.94 -1.87
CA TYR A 408 5.07 14.00 -3.13
C TYR A 408 6.56 13.63 -2.99
N VAL A 409 7.23 14.15 -1.94
CA VAL A 409 8.65 13.84 -1.65
C VAL A 409 8.84 12.39 -1.19
N GLY A 410 7.78 11.73 -0.71
CA GLY A 410 7.82 10.32 -0.31
C GLY A 410 8.41 10.09 1.08
N LEU A 411 8.15 11.01 2.03
CA LEU A 411 8.61 10.91 3.42
C LEU A 411 7.45 10.57 4.38
N PRO A 412 7.03 9.30 4.49
CA PRO A 412 5.80 8.90 5.19
C PRO A 412 5.83 9.17 6.71
N GLU A 413 6.99 9.09 7.37
CA GLU A 413 7.11 9.31 8.81
C GLU A 413 6.77 10.76 9.21
N LEU A 414 7.23 11.72 8.41
CA LEU A 414 6.94 13.14 8.62
C LEU A 414 5.48 13.46 8.29
N VAL A 415 4.90 12.79 7.27
CA VAL A 415 3.46 12.91 6.97
C VAL A 415 2.63 12.48 8.17
N ILE A 416 2.97 11.34 8.79
CA ILE A 416 2.28 10.86 9.99
C ILE A 416 2.40 11.88 11.12
N HIS A 417 3.61 12.37 11.40
CA HIS A 417 3.82 13.33 12.48
C HIS A 417 3.02 14.62 12.28
N LEU A 418 3.11 15.24 11.10
CA LEU A 418 2.35 16.46 10.82
C LEU A 418 0.84 16.23 10.77
N ALA A 419 0.38 15.08 10.27
CA ALA A 419 -1.04 14.76 10.28
C ALA A 419 -1.59 14.58 11.70
N THR A 420 -0.80 13.99 12.62
CA THR A 420 -1.18 13.91 14.04
C THR A 420 -1.29 15.28 14.72
N LEU A 421 -0.41 16.22 14.36
CA LEU A 421 -0.52 17.61 14.82
C LEU A 421 -1.74 18.31 14.22
N ALA A 422 -1.97 18.16 12.92
CA ALA A 422 -3.11 18.75 12.22
C ALA A 422 -4.47 18.29 12.80
N ILE A 423 -4.57 17.06 13.32
CA ILE A 423 -5.78 16.57 14.00
C ILE A 423 -6.09 17.39 15.25
N THR A 424 -5.07 17.84 15.99
CA THR A 424 -5.25 18.67 17.20
C THR A 424 -5.78 20.07 16.89
N GLU A 425 -5.56 20.56 15.67
CA GLU A 425 -6.12 21.84 15.20
C GLU A 425 -7.48 21.66 14.51
N ALA A 426 -7.72 20.49 13.90
CA ALA A 426 -8.95 20.18 13.18
C ALA A 426 -10.15 19.80 14.09
N VAL A 427 -10.13 20.15 15.38
CA VAL A 427 -11.16 19.75 16.38
C VAL A 427 -12.59 20.09 15.93
N ASN A 428 -12.75 21.15 15.13
CA ASN A 428 -14.05 21.68 14.72
C ASN A 428 -14.59 21.12 13.39
N ASP A 429 -13.83 20.32 12.63
CA ASP A 429 -14.30 19.73 11.37
C ASP A 429 -14.08 18.20 11.30
N PRO A 430 -15.14 17.38 11.50
CA PRO A 430 -15.02 15.93 11.48
C PRO A 430 -14.68 15.38 10.09
N ARG A 431 -14.98 16.10 8.99
CA ARG A 431 -14.65 15.65 7.63
C ARG A 431 -13.15 15.71 7.39
N SER A 432 -12.53 16.83 7.77
CA SER A 432 -11.07 16.99 7.72
C SER A 432 -10.35 16.02 8.65
N GLN A 433 -10.89 15.77 9.86
CA GLN A 433 -10.35 14.73 10.74
C GLN A 433 -10.39 13.34 10.09
N ALA A 434 -11.51 12.95 9.46
CA ALA A 434 -11.62 11.66 8.78
C ALA A 434 -10.61 11.53 7.62
N ALA A 435 -10.39 12.60 6.86
CA ALA A 435 -9.38 12.63 5.80
C ALA A 435 -7.96 12.48 6.34
N LEU A 436 -7.62 13.18 7.43
CA LEU A 436 -6.32 13.08 8.10
C LEU A 436 -6.08 11.68 8.68
N TRP A 437 -7.05 11.08 9.36
CA TRP A 437 -6.95 9.71 9.86
C TRP A 437 -6.76 8.68 8.74
N THR A 438 -7.48 8.85 7.62
CA THR A 438 -7.31 8.00 6.42
C THR A 438 -5.90 8.12 5.84
N ARG A 439 -5.32 9.33 5.88
CA ARG A 439 -3.95 9.60 5.44
C ARG A 439 -2.92 8.93 6.34
N ILE A 440 -3.05 9.09 7.67
CA ILE A 440 -2.22 8.44 8.68
C ILE A 440 -2.27 6.91 8.50
N PHE A 441 -3.47 6.35 8.34
CA PHE A 441 -3.66 4.92 8.09
C PHE A 441 -2.88 4.43 6.86
N LYS A 442 -3.00 5.12 5.72
CA LYS A 442 -2.30 4.74 4.48
C LYS A 442 -0.79 4.72 4.66
N HIS A 443 -0.21 5.75 5.27
CA HIS A 443 1.24 5.83 5.47
C HIS A 443 1.76 4.80 6.48
N HIS A 444 1.04 4.52 7.57
CA HIS A 444 1.40 3.41 8.47
C HIS A 444 1.31 2.04 7.78
N LEU A 445 0.33 1.85 6.89
CA LEU A 445 0.20 0.63 6.11
C LEU A 445 1.36 0.47 5.13
N ASP A 446 1.78 1.54 4.46
CA ASP A 446 2.92 1.53 3.54
C ASP A 446 4.25 1.24 4.27
N LEU A 447 4.42 1.76 5.48
CA LEU A 447 5.57 1.45 6.36
C LEU A 447 5.55 0.03 6.97
N GLY A 448 4.40 -0.66 6.97
CA GLY A 448 4.24 -1.99 7.57
C GLY A 448 4.00 -1.98 9.07
N HIS A 449 3.64 -0.84 9.66
CA HIS A 449 3.26 -0.72 11.07
C HIS A 449 1.80 -1.14 11.28
N ASN A 450 1.53 -2.44 11.21
CA ASN A 450 0.17 -2.99 11.17
C ASN A 450 -0.67 -2.65 12.41
N SER A 451 -0.08 -2.65 13.60
CA SER A 451 -0.78 -2.30 14.85
C SER A 451 -1.19 -0.83 14.90
N GLN A 452 -0.28 0.07 14.49
CA GLN A 452 -0.52 1.52 14.45
C GLN A 452 -1.54 1.88 13.37
N ALA A 453 -1.48 1.22 12.20
CA ALA A 453 -2.49 1.38 11.17
C ALA A 453 -3.89 0.96 11.68
N TYR A 454 -3.98 -0.15 12.40
CA TYR A 454 -5.24 -0.59 13.00
C TYR A 454 -5.76 0.39 14.06
N GLU A 455 -4.88 0.95 14.90
CA GLU A 455 -5.26 1.99 15.86
C GLU A 455 -5.80 3.25 15.17
N ALA A 456 -5.11 3.75 14.14
CA ALA A 456 -5.55 4.89 13.34
C ALA A 456 -6.91 4.66 12.66
N LEU A 457 -7.19 3.42 12.24
CA LEU A 457 -8.49 3.04 11.70
C LEU A 457 -9.60 3.15 12.75
N THR A 458 -9.37 2.66 13.97
CA THR A 458 -10.38 2.70 15.03
C THR A 458 -10.68 4.12 15.55
N GLN A 459 -9.74 5.04 15.38
CA GLN A 459 -9.86 6.44 15.82
C GLN A 459 -10.55 7.35 14.78
N ASN A 460 -10.76 6.87 13.55
CA ASN A 460 -11.40 7.64 12.49
C ASN A 460 -12.88 7.90 12.82
N PRO A 461 -13.40 9.15 12.80
CA PRO A 461 -14.79 9.44 13.12
C PRO A 461 -15.80 9.00 12.04
N ASP A 462 -15.39 8.78 10.79
CA ASP A 462 -16.28 8.40 9.69
C ASP A 462 -16.33 6.88 9.47
N SER A 463 -17.53 6.30 9.60
CA SER A 463 -17.78 4.87 9.37
C SER A 463 -17.52 4.42 7.93
N SER A 464 -17.71 5.29 6.93
CA SER A 464 -17.51 4.90 5.54
C SER A 464 -16.02 4.76 5.20
N SER A 465 -15.22 5.73 5.66
CA SER A 465 -13.76 5.72 5.54
C SER A 465 -13.13 4.59 6.35
N GLN A 466 -13.66 4.25 7.53
CA GLN A 466 -13.23 3.07 8.31
C GLN A 466 -13.33 1.77 7.49
N LEU A 467 -14.46 1.55 6.81
CA LEU A 467 -14.69 0.35 5.99
C LEU A 467 -13.74 0.25 4.80
N ASP A 468 -13.43 1.36 4.15
CA ASP A 468 -12.50 1.38 3.02
C ASP A 468 -11.05 1.18 3.47
N CYS A 469 -10.65 1.78 4.61
CA CYS A 469 -9.36 1.50 5.24
C CYS A 469 -9.24 0.03 5.64
N LEU A 470 -10.29 -0.54 6.23
CA LEU A 470 -10.35 -1.95 6.63
C LEU A 470 -10.17 -2.88 5.43
N ARG A 471 -10.89 -2.61 4.33
CA ARG A 471 -10.75 -3.37 3.08
C ARG A 471 -9.31 -3.35 2.62
N GLN A 472 -8.69 -2.17 2.56
CA GLN A 472 -7.30 -2.00 2.16
C GLN A 472 -6.33 -2.74 3.08
N LEU A 473 -6.51 -2.65 4.41
CA LEU A 473 -5.70 -3.36 5.40
C LEU A 473 -5.75 -4.87 5.17
N VAL A 474 -6.95 -5.44 5.03
CA VAL A 474 -7.16 -6.87 4.77
C VAL A 474 -6.48 -7.30 3.47
N VAL A 475 -6.59 -6.48 2.41
CA VAL A 475 -5.92 -6.77 1.11
C VAL A 475 -4.41 -6.85 1.30
N VAL A 476 -3.81 -5.80 1.85
CA VAL A 476 -2.36 -5.64 1.95
C VAL A 476 -1.75 -6.68 2.91
N LEU A 477 -2.39 -6.95 4.05
CA LEU A 477 -1.93 -7.98 4.98
C LEU A 477 -1.98 -9.40 4.37
N CYS A 478 -3.00 -9.68 3.56
CA CYS A 478 -3.08 -10.95 2.85
C CYS A 478 -1.99 -11.08 1.78
N GLU A 479 -1.73 -10.02 1.01
CA GLU A 479 -0.65 -9.99 0.01
C GLU A 479 0.74 -10.10 0.64
N ARG A 480 0.94 -9.51 1.83
CA ARG A 480 2.18 -9.62 2.62
C ARG A 480 2.30 -10.91 3.41
N SER A 481 1.31 -11.80 3.39
CA SER A 481 1.24 -13.04 4.18
C SER A 481 1.31 -12.88 5.71
N GLN A 482 1.04 -11.67 6.23
CA GLN A 482 1.03 -11.36 7.66
C GLN A 482 -0.33 -11.71 8.29
N LEU A 483 -0.65 -13.00 8.29
CA LEU A 483 -1.97 -13.52 8.66
C LEU A 483 -2.23 -13.52 10.18
N GLN A 484 -1.16 -13.56 10.99
CA GLN A 484 -1.27 -13.62 12.45
C GLN A 484 -1.86 -12.32 13.02
N ASP A 485 -1.38 -11.18 12.54
CA ASP A 485 -1.85 -9.86 12.97
C ASP A 485 -3.36 -9.70 12.71
N LEU A 486 -3.83 -10.11 11.52
CA LEU A 486 -5.24 -10.05 11.14
C LEU A 486 -6.15 -10.83 12.10
N VAL A 487 -5.67 -11.99 12.56
CA VAL A 487 -6.45 -12.85 13.46
C VAL A 487 -6.39 -12.33 14.91
N GLN A 488 -5.30 -11.67 15.31
CA GLN A 488 -5.10 -11.17 16.66
C GLN A 488 -5.83 -9.84 16.93
N PHE A 489 -6.08 -9.02 15.90
CA PHE A 489 -6.83 -7.77 16.07
C PHE A 489 -8.22 -8.02 16.65
N SER A 490 -8.63 -7.14 17.58
CA SER A 490 -9.86 -7.31 18.37
C SER A 490 -11.11 -6.72 17.70
N TYR A 491 -10.98 -5.95 16.60
CA TYR A 491 -12.08 -5.34 15.81
C TYR A 491 -13.17 -4.68 16.68
N VAL A 492 -12.75 -3.97 17.73
CA VAL A 492 -13.62 -3.36 18.74
C VAL A 492 -14.34 -2.13 18.14
N ASN A 493 -15.65 -2.00 18.38
CA ASN A 493 -16.55 -0.89 17.96
C ASN A 493 -17.05 -0.88 16.51
N LEU A 494 -16.99 -2.02 15.85
CA LEU A 494 -17.33 -2.07 14.44
C LEU A 494 -18.44 -3.10 14.15
N HIS A 495 -19.38 -2.75 13.24
CA HIS A 495 -20.16 -3.74 12.49
C HIS A 495 -19.24 -4.61 11.57
N ASP A 496 -17.93 -4.32 11.58
CA ASP A 496 -16.85 -4.87 10.77
C ASP A 496 -16.52 -6.34 10.98
N GLU A 497 -17.03 -7.04 12.01
CA GLU A 497 -16.87 -8.50 12.00
C GLU A 497 -17.58 -9.12 10.80
N VAL A 498 -18.76 -8.59 10.46
CA VAL A 498 -19.56 -9.04 9.33
C VAL A 498 -18.95 -8.53 8.03
N ASP A 499 -18.40 -7.32 8.01
CA ASP A 499 -17.82 -6.73 6.80
C ASP A 499 -16.41 -7.25 6.50
N THR A 500 -15.54 -7.48 7.50
CA THR A 500 -14.27 -8.22 7.30
C THR A 500 -14.54 -9.62 6.77
N HIS A 501 -15.46 -10.36 7.41
CA HIS A 501 -15.92 -11.65 6.90
C HIS A 501 -16.43 -11.52 5.46
N THR A 502 -17.25 -10.52 5.15
CA THR A 502 -17.80 -10.32 3.80
C THR A 502 -16.73 -9.99 2.77
N VAL A 503 -15.75 -9.15 3.12
CA VAL A 503 -14.64 -8.77 2.23
C VAL A 503 -13.72 -9.97 1.98
N VAL A 504 -13.30 -10.67 3.03
CA VAL A 504 -12.46 -11.87 2.92
C VAL A 504 -13.21 -12.98 2.19
N ALA A 505 -14.49 -13.22 2.50
CA ALA A 505 -15.30 -14.24 1.83
C ALA A 505 -15.55 -13.90 0.34
N LYS A 506 -15.81 -12.64 -0.01
CA LYS A 506 -15.93 -12.21 -1.41
C LYS A 506 -14.63 -12.44 -2.18
N LYS A 507 -13.48 -12.11 -1.59
CA LYS A 507 -12.16 -12.39 -2.17
C LYS A 507 -11.88 -13.88 -2.28
N ALA A 508 -12.13 -14.65 -1.22
CA ALA A 508 -12.00 -16.10 -1.22
C ALA A 508 -12.84 -16.74 -2.35
N ARG A 509 -14.04 -16.21 -2.60
CA ARG A 509 -14.93 -16.62 -3.70
C ARG A 509 -14.42 -16.23 -5.10
N ALA A 510 -13.70 -15.13 -5.21
CA ALA A 510 -13.20 -14.62 -6.49
C ALA A 510 -11.85 -15.22 -6.92
N VAL A 511 -11.00 -15.60 -5.95
CA VAL A 511 -9.63 -16.08 -6.19
C VAL A 511 -9.58 -17.61 -6.37
N ASP A 512 -8.60 -18.09 -7.15
CA ASP A 512 -8.34 -19.52 -7.36
C ASP A 512 -7.94 -20.23 -6.06
N LEU A 513 -8.59 -21.36 -5.76
CA LEU A 513 -8.48 -22.07 -4.47
C LEU A 513 -7.07 -22.59 -4.12
N MET A 514 -6.18 -22.72 -5.10
CA MET A 514 -4.84 -23.28 -4.92
C MET A 514 -3.74 -22.23 -4.79
N SER A 515 -4.02 -20.95 -5.09
CA SER A 515 -3.01 -19.89 -5.07
C SER A 515 -2.91 -19.19 -3.72
N HIS A 516 -4.04 -18.96 -3.05
CA HIS A 516 -4.10 -18.20 -1.79
C HIS A 516 -5.04 -18.86 -0.78
N ASN A 517 -4.59 -18.93 0.48
CA ASN A 517 -5.26 -19.65 1.56
C ASN A 517 -6.33 -18.81 2.30
N TYR A 518 -7.16 -18.05 1.58
CA TYR A 518 -8.17 -17.17 2.19
C TYR A 518 -9.22 -17.93 3.03
N TYR A 519 -9.59 -19.15 2.64
CA TYR A 519 -10.53 -19.97 3.41
C TYR A 519 -9.92 -20.50 4.71
N GLU A 520 -8.64 -20.86 4.71
CA GLU A 520 -7.91 -21.29 5.91
C GLU A 520 -7.73 -20.13 6.88
N LEU A 521 -7.46 -18.92 6.36
CA LEU A 521 -7.45 -17.68 7.14
C LEU A 521 -8.81 -17.39 7.78
N LEU A 522 -9.89 -17.45 6.99
CA LEU A 522 -11.24 -17.19 7.47
C LEU A 522 -11.67 -18.20 8.53
N TYR A 523 -11.25 -19.45 8.39
CA TYR A 523 -11.43 -20.46 9.42
C TYR A 523 -10.66 -20.12 10.72
N ALA A 524 -9.37 -19.80 10.63
CA ALA A 524 -8.56 -19.41 11.79
C ALA A 524 -9.17 -18.19 12.52
N PHE A 525 -9.65 -17.22 11.77
CA PHE A 525 -10.36 -16.04 12.28
C PHE A 525 -11.59 -16.41 13.11
N HIS A 526 -12.46 -17.31 12.59
CA HIS A 526 -13.66 -17.72 13.33
C HIS A 526 -13.37 -18.63 14.51
N ILE A 527 -12.34 -19.49 14.44
CA ILE A 527 -11.93 -20.35 15.56
C ILE A 527 -11.42 -19.51 16.73
N ASN A 528 -10.59 -18.49 16.49
CA ASN A 528 -10.05 -17.64 17.54
C ASN A 528 -11.12 -16.81 18.26
N ARG A 529 -12.26 -16.55 17.60
CA ARG A 529 -13.43 -15.87 18.21
C ARG A 529 -14.46 -16.81 18.80
N HIS A 530 -14.19 -18.12 18.80
CA HIS A 530 -15.14 -19.16 19.23
C HIS A 530 -16.45 -19.20 18.43
N ASN A 531 -16.46 -18.63 17.21
CA ASN A 531 -17.59 -18.69 16.28
C ASN A 531 -17.54 -19.99 15.45
N TYR A 532 -17.67 -21.13 16.14
CA TYR A 532 -17.52 -22.46 15.53
C TYR A 532 -18.52 -22.74 14.41
N ARG A 533 -19.70 -22.10 14.43
CA ARG A 533 -20.74 -22.29 13.42
C ARG A 533 -20.32 -21.76 12.05
N GLU A 534 -19.89 -20.50 12.02
CA GLU A 534 -19.42 -19.87 10.78
C GLU A 534 -18.08 -20.49 10.35
N ALA A 535 -17.19 -20.87 11.29
CA ALA A 535 -15.98 -21.64 10.96
C ALA A 535 -16.32 -22.94 10.20
N GLY A 536 -17.30 -23.69 10.70
CA GLY A 536 -17.76 -24.93 10.07
C GLY A 536 -18.40 -24.69 8.71
N ARG A 537 -19.19 -23.62 8.57
CA ARG A 537 -19.81 -23.22 7.29
C ARG A 537 -18.77 -22.85 6.23
N VAL A 538 -17.79 -22.04 6.60
CA VAL A 538 -16.72 -21.59 5.69
C VAL A 538 -15.89 -22.77 5.18
N MET A 539 -15.50 -23.67 6.08
CA MET A 539 -14.76 -24.88 5.69
C MET A 539 -15.61 -25.84 4.83
N PHE A 540 -16.91 -25.93 5.10
CA PHE A 540 -17.81 -26.71 4.25
C PHE A 540 -17.92 -26.10 2.85
N GLU A 541 -18.11 -24.78 2.74
CA GLU A 541 -18.12 -24.07 1.45
C GLU A 541 -16.81 -24.29 0.67
N TYR A 542 -15.67 -24.19 1.36
CA TYR A 542 -14.35 -24.45 0.79
C TYR A 542 -14.24 -25.88 0.23
N GLY A 543 -14.65 -26.88 1.02
CA GLY A 543 -14.68 -28.28 0.59
C GLY A 543 -15.57 -28.52 -0.63
N MET A 544 -16.76 -27.93 -0.66
CA MET A 544 -17.68 -28.07 -1.79
C MET A 544 -17.14 -27.44 -3.07
N ARG A 545 -16.47 -26.28 -2.99
CA ARG A 545 -15.80 -25.67 -4.14
C ARG A 545 -14.59 -26.48 -4.60
N LEU A 546 -13.77 -26.99 -3.69
CA LEU A 546 -12.63 -27.87 -4.02
C LEU A 546 -13.08 -29.10 -4.82
N GLY A 547 -14.16 -29.76 -4.40
CA GLY A 547 -14.70 -30.92 -5.14
C GLY A 547 -15.21 -30.58 -6.54
N ARG A 548 -15.68 -29.35 -6.76
CA ARG A 548 -16.17 -28.89 -8.08
C ARG A 548 -15.05 -28.45 -9.00
N GLU A 549 -14.12 -27.64 -8.49
CA GLU A 549 -13.11 -26.92 -9.28
C GLU A 549 -11.76 -27.67 -9.35
N VAL A 550 -11.33 -28.34 -8.28
CA VAL A 550 -9.99 -28.96 -8.16
C VAL A 550 -10.11 -30.47 -7.96
N ARG A 551 -10.36 -31.18 -9.07
CA ARG A 551 -10.52 -32.65 -9.10
C ARG A 551 -9.20 -33.41 -9.19
N THR A 552 -8.21 -32.97 -8.44
CA THR A 552 -6.92 -33.64 -8.30
C THR A 552 -6.89 -34.44 -7.01
N GLN A 553 -5.98 -35.41 -6.88
CA GLN A 553 -5.80 -36.16 -5.64
C GLN A 553 -5.56 -35.24 -4.43
N LEU A 554 -4.75 -34.20 -4.61
CA LEU A 554 -4.48 -33.19 -3.58
C LEU A 554 -5.74 -32.37 -3.24
N GLY A 555 -6.52 -31.97 -4.24
CA GLY A 555 -7.78 -31.25 -4.05
C GLY A 555 -8.82 -32.08 -3.29
N LEU A 556 -8.97 -33.36 -3.63
CA LEU A 556 -9.83 -34.32 -2.93
C LEU A 556 -9.36 -34.55 -1.48
N GLN A 557 -8.05 -34.63 -1.24
CA GLN A 557 -7.50 -34.74 0.11
C GLN A 557 -7.82 -33.50 0.94
N LYS A 558 -7.64 -32.30 0.38
CA LYS A 558 -8.05 -31.05 1.02
C LYS A 558 -9.57 -31.02 1.27
N GLN A 559 -10.39 -31.44 0.32
CA GLN A 559 -11.85 -31.51 0.49
C GLN A 559 -12.23 -32.38 1.70
N VAL A 560 -11.66 -33.58 1.81
CA VAL A 560 -11.90 -34.47 2.95
C VAL A 560 -11.51 -33.82 4.28
N ASN A 561 -10.36 -33.16 4.33
CA ASN A 561 -9.91 -32.43 5.52
C ASN A 561 -10.86 -31.26 5.88
N CYS A 562 -11.38 -30.54 4.89
CA CYS A 562 -12.33 -29.44 5.09
C CYS A 562 -13.67 -29.95 5.63
N CYS A 563 -14.20 -31.04 5.08
CA CYS A 563 -15.41 -31.69 5.58
C CYS A 563 -15.22 -32.19 7.04
N LEU A 564 -14.05 -32.75 7.37
CA LEU A 564 -13.72 -33.14 8.74
C LEU A 564 -13.62 -31.96 9.69
N ALA A 565 -12.95 -30.87 9.29
CA ALA A 565 -12.86 -29.65 10.07
C ALA A 565 -14.26 -29.08 10.35
N SER A 566 -15.13 -29.04 9.32
CA SER A 566 -16.52 -28.61 9.47
C SER A 566 -17.32 -29.48 10.44
N LEU A 567 -17.22 -30.82 10.31
CA LEU A 567 -17.84 -31.76 11.23
C LEU A 567 -17.36 -31.58 12.68
N ASN A 568 -16.07 -31.38 12.87
CA ASN A 568 -15.49 -31.13 14.19
C ASN A 568 -16.01 -29.82 14.78
N CYS A 569 -16.07 -28.74 14.00
CA CYS A 569 -16.62 -27.47 14.43
C CYS A 569 -18.10 -27.57 14.84
N LEU A 570 -18.93 -28.28 14.07
CA LEU A 570 -20.34 -28.48 14.42
C LEU A 570 -20.54 -29.36 15.65
N ARG A 571 -19.64 -30.31 15.91
CA ARG A 571 -19.65 -31.15 17.13
C ARG A 571 -19.27 -30.39 18.39
N LEU A 572 -18.52 -29.30 18.27
CA LEU A 572 -18.20 -28.42 19.41
C LEU A 572 -19.40 -27.57 19.83
N ILE A 573 -20.40 -27.43 18.96
CA ILE A 573 -21.63 -26.66 19.22
C ILE A 573 -22.68 -27.59 19.82
N ARG A 574 -23.58 -27.03 20.62
CA ARG A 574 -24.79 -27.74 21.09
C ARG A 574 -25.58 -28.28 19.90
N SER A 575 -26.14 -29.48 20.04
CA SER A 575 -26.91 -30.17 19.00
C SER A 575 -28.01 -29.31 18.37
N ASP A 576 -28.65 -28.46 19.15
CA ASP A 576 -29.80 -27.65 18.74
C ASP A 576 -29.43 -26.55 17.72
N TYR A 577 -28.14 -26.17 17.66
CA TYR A 577 -27.62 -25.12 16.77
C TYR A 577 -26.63 -25.66 15.72
N ALA A 578 -26.47 -26.98 15.62
CA ALA A 578 -25.51 -27.64 14.75
C ALA A 578 -26.03 -27.83 13.32
N TRP A 579 -26.29 -26.71 12.63
CA TRP A 579 -26.78 -26.69 11.24
C TRP A 579 -26.13 -25.60 10.39
N ILE A 580 -25.98 -25.88 9.10
CA ILE A 580 -25.39 -25.00 8.08
C ILE A 580 -26.43 -24.65 7.03
N VAL A 581 -26.40 -23.41 6.55
CA VAL A 581 -27.25 -22.93 5.44
C VAL A 581 -26.48 -23.04 4.12
N GLN A 582 -27.04 -23.78 3.17
CA GLN A 582 -26.51 -23.87 1.80
C GLN A 582 -27.57 -23.42 0.77
N PRO A 583 -27.22 -22.59 -0.22
CA PRO A 583 -28.04 -22.43 -1.42
C PRO A 583 -28.07 -23.75 -2.19
N THR A 584 -29.26 -24.29 -2.51
CA THR A 584 -29.43 -25.63 -3.12
C THR A 584 -28.47 -25.88 -4.29
N SER A 585 -27.89 -27.09 -4.36
CA SER A 585 -26.88 -27.53 -5.33
C SER A 585 -27.27 -27.53 -6.83
N GLY A 586 -28.37 -26.88 -7.21
CA GLY A 586 -28.80 -26.65 -8.60
C GLY A 586 -28.91 -25.18 -9.01
N ALA A 587 -28.70 -24.22 -8.09
CA ALA A 587 -28.58 -22.82 -8.46
C ALA A 587 -27.24 -22.64 -9.19
N VAL A 588 -27.31 -22.32 -10.48
CA VAL A 588 -26.16 -21.91 -11.27
C VAL A 588 -25.43 -20.83 -10.48
N TYR A 589 -24.22 -21.14 -10.02
CA TYR A 589 -23.31 -20.13 -9.50
C TYR A 589 -22.89 -19.31 -10.72
N GLU A 590 -23.66 -18.27 -11.05
CA GLU A 590 -23.19 -17.28 -12.01
C GLU A 590 -21.94 -16.66 -11.41
N ARG A 591 -20.80 -16.86 -12.09
CA ARG A 591 -19.60 -16.08 -11.81
C ARG A 591 -20.02 -14.60 -11.86
N PRO A 592 -19.66 -13.76 -10.87
CA PRO A 592 -19.98 -12.32 -10.87
C PRO A 592 -19.46 -11.52 -12.08
N ALA A 593 -18.74 -12.17 -13.00
CA ALA A 593 -18.18 -11.60 -14.23
C ALA A 593 -18.80 -12.17 -15.53
N ALA A 594 -19.82 -13.03 -15.45
CA ALA A 594 -20.53 -13.49 -16.64
C ALA A 594 -21.60 -12.48 -17.02
N SER A 595 -21.53 -11.95 -18.24
CA SER A 595 -22.53 -11.01 -18.78
C SER A 595 -23.94 -11.62 -18.68
N PRO A 596 -24.94 -10.87 -18.15
CA PRO A 596 -26.31 -11.35 -18.05
C PRO A 596 -26.83 -11.80 -19.43
N LYS A 597 -27.35 -13.03 -19.51
CA LYS A 597 -27.93 -13.54 -20.77
C LYS A 597 -29.17 -12.74 -21.11
N ARG A 598 -29.09 -11.94 -22.17
CA ARG A 598 -30.21 -11.21 -22.77
C ARG A 598 -30.99 -12.13 -23.70
N ASN A 599 -32.31 -12.00 -23.70
CA ASN A 599 -33.14 -12.61 -24.73
C ASN A 599 -32.91 -11.94 -26.10
N TYR A 600 -33.48 -12.53 -27.15
CA TYR A 600 -33.44 -11.99 -28.51
C TYR A 600 -33.94 -10.53 -28.61
N ASP A 601 -34.80 -10.10 -27.68
CA ASP A 601 -35.35 -8.74 -27.57
C ASP A 601 -34.53 -7.78 -26.67
N GLY A 602 -33.36 -8.20 -26.19
CA GLY A 602 -32.45 -7.34 -25.42
C GLY A 602 -32.86 -7.11 -23.94
N GLU A 603 -33.99 -7.65 -23.50
CA GLU A 603 -34.43 -7.64 -22.10
C GLU A 603 -33.70 -8.69 -21.24
N PHE A 604 -33.47 -8.34 -19.96
CA PHE A 604 -32.87 -9.23 -18.98
C PHE A 604 -33.85 -10.35 -18.61
N THR A 605 -33.42 -11.61 -18.74
CA THR A 605 -34.23 -12.74 -18.27
C THR A 605 -34.26 -12.78 -16.75
N THR A 606 -35.41 -12.50 -16.16
CA THR A 606 -35.70 -12.84 -14.77
C THR A 606 -35.94 -14.34 -14.67
N GLY A 607 -34.87 -15.13 -14.63
CA GLY A 607 -34.97 -16.52 -14.17
C GLY A 607 -35.60 -16.56 -12.78
N PRO A 608 -36.36 -17.62 -12.41
CA PRO A 608 -37.06 -17.66 -11.14
C PRO A 608 -36.07 -17.60 -9.98
N VAL A 609 -36.06 -16.49 -9.25
CA VAL A 609 -35.33 -16.31 -7.98
C VAL A 609 -36.12 -17.03 -6.88
N GLY A 610 -36.23 -18.34 -7.01
CA GLY A 610 -36.65 -19.25 -5.96
C GLY A 610 -35.42 -20.01 -5.49
N GLY A 611 -34.45 -19.31 -4.92
CA GLY A 611 -33.29 -19.94 -4.28
C GLY A 611 -33.79 -20.72 -3.07
N GLN A 612 -34.12 -21.99 -3.26
CA GLN A 612 -34.49 -22.87 -2.17
C GLN A 612 -33.25 -22.99 -1.24
N ILE A 613 -33.44 -22.63 0.03
CA ILE A 613 -32.38 -22.63 1.03
C ILE A 613 -32.44 -23.98 1.74
N ASP A 614 -31.38 -24.78 1.61
CA ASP A 614 -31.29 -26.08 2.27
C ASP A 614 -30.55 -25.93 3.60
N ILE A 615 -31.15 -26.46 4.66
CA ILE A 615 -30.55 -26.54 6.00
C ILE A 615 -29.91 -27.92 6.13
N LEU A 616 -28.59 -27.96 6.25
CA LEU A 616 -27.82 -29.18 6.43
C LEU A 616 -27.60 -29.46 7.92
N GLU A 617 -28.07 -30.62 8.36
CA GLU A 617 -27.80 -31.13 9.71
C GLU A 617 -26.49 -31.95 9.73
N LEU A 618 -26.00 -32.23 10.94
CA LEU A 618 -24.79 -33.02 11.18
C LEU A 618 -24.81 -34.38 10.45
N LYS A 619 -25.98 -35.03 10.33
CA LYS A 619 -26.13 -36.29 9.60
C LYS A 619 -25.88 -36.14 8.10
N ASP A 620 -26.26 -35.01 7.51
CA ASP A 620 -26.07 -34.77 6.08
C ASP A 620 -24.60 -34.42 5.79
N LEU A 621 -23.93 -33.66 6.66
CA LEU A 621 -22.48 -33.48 6.57
C LEU A 621 -21.70 -34.80 6.70
N GLN A 622 -22.17 -35.74 7.51
CA GLN A 622 -21.55 -37.07 7.59
C GLN A 622 -21.69 -37.85 6.27
N LYS A 623 -22.82 -37.72 5.57
CA LYS A 623 -23.02 -38.33 4.24
C LYS A 623 -22.07 -37.70 3.22
N GLU A 624 -21.96 -36.38 3.19
CA GLU A 624 -21.04 -35.66 2.31
C GLU A 624 -19.58 -36.01 2.58
N TYR A 625 -19.19 -36.11 3.86
CA TYR A 625 -17.87 -36.60 4.23
C TYR A 625 -17.61 -38.03 3.76
N ALA A 626 -18.57 -38.94 3.95
CA ALA A 626 -18.45 -40.32 3.49
C ALA A 626 -18.29 -40.41 1.96
N LEU A 627 -19.02 -39.56 1.22
CA LEU A 627 -18.89 -39.43 -0.22
C LEU A 627 -17.52 -38.89 -0.64
N ALA A 628 -17.08 -37.75 -0.09
CA ALA A 628 -15.77 -37.17 -0.38
C ALA A 628 -14.62 -38.13 -0.04
N ARG A 629 -14.73 -38.87 1.08
CA ARG A 629 -13.77 -39.90 1.46
C ARG A 629 -13.71 -41.02 0.42
N SER A 630 -14.86 -41.46 -0.09
CA SER A 630 -14.92 -42.48 -1.13
C SER A 630 -14.31 -42.01 -2.47
N HIS A 631 -14.50 -40.73 -2.83
CA HIS A 631 -13.84 -40.13 -3.99
C HIS A 631 -12.31 -40.18 -3.85
N LEU A 632 -11.80 -39.83 -2.66
CA LEU A 632 -10.37 -39.87 -2.36
C LEU A 632 -9.81 -41.30 -2.40
N THR A 633 -10.49 -42.29 -1.80
CA THR A 633 -10.01 -43.68 -1.81
C THR A 633 -9.93 -44.24 -3.23
N LEU A 634 -10.93 -43.95 -4.08
CA LEU A 634 -10.88 -44.34 -5.49
C LEU A 634 -9.72 -43.65 -6.24
N ALA A 635 -9.52 -42.35 -6.02
CA ALA A 635 -8.43 -41.60 -6.63
C ALA A 635 -7.04 -42.10 -6.21
N GLN A 636 -6.88 -42.58 -4.97
CA GLN A 636 -5.63 -43.17 -4.48
C GLN A 636 -5.33 -44.54 -5.11
N HIS A 637 -6.35 -45.38 -5.28
CA HIS A 637 -6.19 -46.70 -5.90
C HIS A 637 -6.05 -46.63 -7.42
N HIS A 638 -6.70 -45.66 -8.07
CA HIS A 638 -6.61 -45.47 -9.52
C HIS A 638 -6.47 -43.98 -9.87
N PRO A 639 -5.22 -43.47 -9.95
CA PRO A 639 -4.94 -42.05 -10.20
C PRO A 639 -5.68 -41.42 -11.40
N PRO A 640 -5.81 -42.06 -12.59
CA PRO A 640 -6.49 -41.44 -13.72
C PRO A 640 -8.01 -41.34 -13.54
N SER A 641 -8.60 -42.08 -12.59
CA SER A 641 -10.01 -41.96 -12.24
C SER A 641 -10.32 -40.75 -11.34
N ALA A 642 -9.32 -40.02 -10.85
CA ALA A 642 -9.55 -38.89 -9.93
C ALA A 642 -10.51 -37.81 -10.49
N ALA A 643 -10.39 -37.50 -11.79
CA ALA A 643 -11.26 -36.53 -12.46
C ALA A 643 -12.72 -36.99 -12.54
N ILE A 644 -12.93 -38.30 -12.73
CA ILE A 644 -14.25 -38.94 -12.85
C ILE A 644 -14.86 -39.11 -11.46
N ALA A 645 -14.04 -39.53 -10.48
CA ALA A 645 -14.44 -39.74 -9.10
C ALA A 645 -15.02 -38.47 -8.48
N GLY A 646 -14.37 -37.31 -8.65
CA GLY A 646 -14.83 -36.04 -8.08
C GLY A 646 -16.19 -35.54 -8.59
N SER A 647 -16.70 -36.06 -9.72
CA SER A 647 -18.03 -35.74 -10.26
C SER A 647 -19.09 -36.80 -10.01
N ALA A 648 -18.71 -37.97 -9.49
CA ALA A 648 -19.61 -39.11 -9.37
C ALA A 648 -20.63 -38.89 -8.23
N SER A 649 -21.91 -39.02 -8.56
CA SER A 649 -22.98 -39.12 -7.56
C SER A 649 -22.82 -40.36 -6.68
N ALA A 650 -23.52 -40.43 -5.55
CA ALA A 650 -23.44 -41.58 -4.65
C ALA A 650 -23.71 -42.93 -5.37
N VAL A 651 -24.64 -42.96 -6.32
CA VAL A 651 -25.00 -44.18 -7.08
C VAL A 651 -23.91 -44.56 -8.10
N GLU A 652 -23.39 -43.57 -8.83
CA GLU A 652 -22.27 -43.78 -9.76
C GLU A 652 -20.99 -44.17 -9.03
N MET A 653 -20.79 -43.61 -7.84
CA MET A 653 -19.64 -43.93 -7.02
C MET A 653 -19.66 -45.38 -6.56
N VAL A 654 -20.83 -45.93 -6.20
CA VAL A 654 -20.96 -47.37 -5.91
C VAL A 654 -20.53 -48.21 -7.12
N SER A 655 -20.94 -47.85 -8.34
CA SER A 655 -20.57 -48.63 -9.53
C SER A 655 -19.06 -48.57 -9.83
N LEU A 656 -18.44 -47.39 -9.68
CA LEU A 656 -17.00 -47.21 -9.83
C LEU A 656 -16.17 -47.93 -8.76
N LEU A 657 -16.63 -47.92 -7.50
CA LEU A 657 -16.01 -48.67 -6.40
C LEU A 657 -16.08 -50.19 -6.65
N VAL A 658 -17.21 -50.67 -7.17
CA VAL A 658 -17.39 -52.08 -7.54
C VAL A 658 -16.50 -52.49 -8.71
N GLN A 659 -16.35 -51.63 -9.72
CA GLN A 659 -15.43 -51.86 -10.84
C GLN A 659 -13.97 -51.91 -10.39
N SER A 660 -13.54 -51.01 -9.51
CA SER A 660 -12.18 -50.99 -8.94
C SER A 660 -11.91 -52.09 -7.91
N GLY A 661 -12.95 -52.65 -7.29
CA GLY A 661 -12.84 -53.76 -6.31
C GLY A 661 -12.77 -53.31 -4.86
N LEU A 662 -13.17 -52.08 -4.55
CA LEU A 662 -13.24 -51.51 -3.20
C LEU A 662 -14.63 -51.77 -2.58
N PHE A 663 -14.90 -53.02 -2.24
CA PHE A 663 -16.20 -53.48 -1.79
C PHE A 663 -16.58 -52.99 -0.40
N ASP A 664 -15.65 -52.89 0.56
CA ASP A 664 -15.95 -52.32 1.89
C ASP A 664 -16.40 -50.85 1.80
N CYS A 665 -15.69 -50.07 0.99
CA CYS A 665 -16.06 -48.68 0.74
C CYS A 665 -17.45 -48.60 0.13
N ALA A 666 -17.74 -49.43 -0.88
CA ALA A 666 -19.07 -49.49 -1.51
C ALA A 666 -20.18 -49.89 -0.52
N LEU A 667 -19.96 -50.91 0.32
CA LEU A 667 -20.91 -51.34 1.35
C LEU A 667 -21.20 -50.23 2.36
N SER A 668 -20.15 -49.55 2.85
CA SER A 668 -20.29 -48.44 3.78
C SER A 668 -21.07 -47.26 3.19
N LEU A 669 -20.85 -46.98 1.89
CA LEU A 669 -21.54 -45.91 1.19
C LEU A 669 -23.01 -46.26 0.93
N CYS A 670 -23.30 -47.51 0.53
CA CYS A 670 -24.67 -48.00 0.41
C CYS A 670 -25.45 -47.92 1.73
N GLN A 671 -24.83 -48.25 2.87
CA GLN A 671 -25.46 -48.12 4.19
C GLN A 671 -25.73 -46.66 4.54
N THR A 672 -24.78 -45.77 4.27
CA THR A 672 -24.86 -44.33 4.59
C THR A 672 -25.95 -43.63 3.78
N PHE A 673 -26.07 -43.94 2.49
CA PHE A 673 -27.07 -43.36 1.57
C PHE A 673 -28.35 -44.19 1.44
N LYS A 674 -28.47 -45.32 2.14
CA LYS A 674 -29.58 -46.29 2.04
C LYS A 674 -29.84 -46.77 0.59
N ILE A 675 -28.77 -46.96 -0.19
CA ILE A 675 -28.82 -47.50 -1.56
C ILE A 675 -28.87 -49.04 -1.49
N SER A 676 -29.51 -49.69 -2.48
CA SER A 676 -29.57 -51.15 -2.53
C SER A 676 -28.18 -51.78 -2.68
N LEU A 677 -27.88 -52.78 -1.84
CA LEU A 677 -26.60 -53.51 -1.84
C LEU A 677 -26.48 -54.49 -3.02
N THR A 678 -27.54 -54.67 -3.82
CA THR A 678 -27.61 -55.66 -4.90
C THR A 678 -26.50 -55.49 -5.92
N SER A 679 -26.22 -54.26 -6.35
CA SER A 679 -25.16 -53.97 -7.34
C SER A 679 -23.76 -54.36 -6.85
N VAL A 680 -23.52 -54.24 -5.55
CA VAL A 680 -22.23 -54.60 -4.92
C VAL A 680 -22.02 -56.12 -4.95
N PHE A 681 -23.05 -56.88 -4.57
CA PHE A 681 -23.00 -58.35 -4.59
C PHE A 681 -22.95 -58.93 -6.02
N GLU A 682 -23.65 -58.33 -6.99
CA GLU A 682 -23.54 -58.73 -8.41
C GLU A 682 -22.14 -58.50 -8.96
N GLY A 683 -21.57 -57.34 -8.67
CA GLY A 683 -20.22 -56.99 -9.13
C GLY A 683 -19.14 -57.86 -8.49
N LEU A 684 -19.26 -58.17 -7.20
CA LEU A 684 -18.35 -59.07 -6.50
C LEU A 684 -18.43 -60.50 -7.07
N ALA A 685 -19.66 -61.02 -7.24
CA ALA A 685 -19.86 -62.33 -7.87
C ALA A 685 -19.26 -62.37 -9.29
N CYS A 686 -19.44 -61.31 -10.08
CA CYS A 686 -18.86 -61.19 -11.41
C CYS A 686 -17.32 -61.20 -11.39
N LYS A 687 -16.68 -60.52 -10.42
CA LYS A 687 -15.22 -60.56 -10.24
C LYS A 687 -14.74 -61.95 -9.82
N CYS A 688 -15.43 -62.64 -8.90
CA CYS A 688 -15.08 -64.01 -8.50
C CYS A 688 -15.15 -64.98 -9.69
N ILE A 689 -16.18 -64.85 -10.55
CA ILE A 689 -16.32 -65.64 -11.78
C ILE A 689 -15.16 -65.34 -12.74
N LYS A 690 -14.84 -64.07 -12.98
CA LYS A 690 -13.72 -63.67 -13.85
C LYS A 690 -12.37 -64.21 -13.36
N LEU A 691 -12.17 -64.31 -12.05
CA LEU A 691 -10.96 -64.90 -11.48
C LEU A 691 -10.90 -66.42 -11.65
N GLN A 692 -12.04 -67.11 -11.52
CA GLN A 692 -12.12 -68.57 -11.68
C GLN A 692 -11.79 -69.03 -13.12
N TYR A 693 -12.10 -68.21 -14.12
CA TYR A 693 -11.80 -68.47 -15.52
C TYR A 693 -10.65 -67.60 -16.08
N GLY A 694 -9.98 -66.84 -15.20
CA GLY A 694 -8.89 -65.93 -15.56
C GLY A 694 -7.51 -66.63 -15.52
N GLY A 695 -6.57 -66.13 -16.32
CA GLY A 695 -5.17 -66.57 -16.29
C GLY A 695 -4.41 -66.07 -15.06
N GLU A 696 -3.13 -66.45 -14.94
CA GLU A 696 -2.26 -66.08 -13.79
C GLU A 696 -2.12 -64.57 -13.57
N GLU A 697 -2.15 -63.76 -14.64
CA GLU A 697 -2.10 -62.29 -14.55
C GLU A 697 -3.30 -61.72 -13.76
N ASN A 698 -4.51 -62.24 -14.02
CA ASN A 698 -5.72 -61.82 -13.29
C ASN A 698 -5.66 -62.23 -11.81
N GLN A 699 -4.98 -63.34 -11.47
CA GLN A 699 -4.80 -63.77 -10.09
C GLN A 699 -3.82 -62.88 -9.34
N ASN A 700 -2.76 -62.40 -10.02
CA ASN A 700 -1.81 -61.46 -9.42
C ASN A 700 -2.44 -60.08 -9.18
N GLU A 701 -3.23 -59.57 -10.13
CA GLU A 701 -4.00 -58.33 -9.92
C GLU A 701 -5.08 -58.48 -8.85
N ALA A 702 -5.59 -59.69 -8.63
CA ALA A 702 -6.63 -59.95 -7.64
C ALA A 702 -6.20 -59.62 -6.21
N TRP A 703 -4.95 -59.93 -5.88
CA TRP A 703 -4.40 -59.69 -4.55
C TRP A 703 -4.43 -58.22 -4.16
N ASN A 704 -4.27 -57.30 -5.13
CA ASN A 704 -4.29 -55.86 -4.88
C ASN A 704 -5.68 -55.39 -4.40
N TRP A 705 -6.76 -55.84 -5.02
CA TRP A 705 -8.11 -55.46 -4.59
C TRP A 705 -8.61 -56.30 -3.41
N LEU A 706 -8.17 -57.56 -3.25
CA LEU A 706 -8.47 -58.37 -2.07
C LEU A 706 -7.85 -57.77 -0.80
N ALA A 707 -6.59 -57.31 -0.88
CA ALA A 707 -5.91 -56.63 0.23
C ALA A 707 -6.55 -55.28 0.61
N ALA A 708 -7.22 -54.62 -0.33
CA ALA A 708 -7.92 -53.36 -0.08
C ALA A 708 -9.25 -53.53 0.68
N ASN A 709 -9.71 -54.77 0.89
CA ASN A 709 -10.91 -55.10 1.64
C ASN A 709 -10.54 -55.84 2.95
N GLN A 710 -11.38 -55.71 3.97
CA GLN A 710 -11.22 -56.27 5.31
C GLN A 710 -11.42 -57.80 5.27
N LEU A 711 -10.34 -58.49 4.94
CA LEU A 711 -10.12 -59.89 5.28
C LEU A 711 -9.14 -59.96 6.44
N CYS A 712 -9.59 -60.45 7.60
CA CYS A 712 -8.80 -60.47 8.83
C CYS A 712 -7.62 -61.46 8.83
N THR A 713 -7.34 -62.22 7.77
CA THR A 713 -6.21 -63.18 7.75
C THR A 713 -5.97 -63.70 6.34
N ILE A 714 -5.08 -63.06 5.58
CA ILE A 714 -4.56 -63.66 4.35
C ILE A 714 -3.60 -64.79 4.76
N THR A 715 -4.07 -66.04 4.78
CA THR A 715 -3.23 -67.22 4.99
C THR A 715 -2.47 -67.54 3.70
N THR A 716 -1.38 -66.83 3.45
CA THR A 716 -0.62 -66.83 2.17
C THR A 716 0.02 -68.16 1.75
N LYS A 717 -0.13 -69.26 2.50
CA LYS A 717 0.62 -70.49 2.23
C LYS A 717 -0.16 -71.61 1.52
N GLU A 718 -1.50 -71.59 1.50
CA GLU A 718 -2.29 -72.71 0.96
C GLU A 718 -3.54 -72.32 0.15
N SER A 719 -3.96 -71.04 0.12
CA SER A 719 -5.19 -70.62 -0.56
C SER A 719 -4.91 -69.78 -1.81
N SER A 720 -5.54 -70.14 -2.92
CA SER A 720 -5.48 -69.37 -4.17
C SER A 720 -6.29 -68.05 -4.05
N ALA A 721 -5.99 -67.04 -4.88
CA ALA A 721 -6.72 -65.77 -4.87
C ALA A 721 -8.23 -65.95 -5.13
N THR A 722 -8.61 -66.98 -5.89
CA THR A 722 -10.01 -67.33 -6.13
C THR A 722 -10.70 -67.81 -4.85
N ASP A 723 -10.04 -68.62 -4.04
CA ASP A 723 -10.60 -69.16 -2.81
C ASP A 723 -10.85 -68.06 -1.78
N GLU A 724 -9.93 -67.11 -1.70
CA GLU A 724 -10.04 -65.96 -0.79
C GLU A 724 -11.11 -64.95 -1.26
N ALA A 725 -11.26 -64.75 -2.57
CA ALA A 725 -12.36 -63.96 -3.14
C ALA A 725 -13.74 -64.58 -2.85
N TRP A 726 -13.87 -65.91 -2.93
CA TRP A 726 -15.10 -66.61 -2.54
C TRP A 726 -15.37 -66.51 -1.04
N ARG A 727 -14.34 -66.64 -0.20
CA ARG A 727 -14.46 -66.48 1.26
C ARG A 727 -14.93 -65.08 1.64
N LEU A 728 -14.41 -64.04 0.97
CA LEU A 728 -14.85 -62.66 1.14
C LEU A 728 -16.34 -62.48 0.80
N LEU A 729 -16.81 -63.04 -0.32
CA LEU A 729 -18.23 -63.01 -0.68
C LEU A 729 -19.10 -63.71 0.38
N THR A 730 -18.69 -64.88 0.88
CA THR A 730 -19.40 -65.58 1.95
C THR A 730 -19.46 -64.73 3.23
N ALA A 731 -18.35 -64.12 3.62
CA ALA A 731 -18.27 -63.28 4.82
C ALA A 731 -19.19 -62.06 4.73
N TYR A 732 -19.27 -61.39 3.56
CA TYR A 732 -20.19 -60.26 3.39
C TYR A 732 -21.67 -60.67 3.36
N LEU A 733 -21.99 -61.83 2.78
CA LEU A 733 -23.35 -62.36 2.81
C LEU A 733 -23.79 -62.74 4.24
N GLU A 734 -22.88 -63.28 5.05
CA GLU A 734 -23.13 -63.59 6.46
C GLU A 734 -23.27 -62.32 7.32
N LYS A 735 -22.46 -61.28 7.07
CA LYS A 735 -22.52 -59.99 7.78
C LYS A 735 -23.80 -59.19 7.46
N HIS A 736 -24.42 -59.41 6.30
CA HIS A 736 -25.62 -58.66 5.86
C HIS A 736 -26.83 -59.57 5.57
N PRO A 737 -27.44 -60.17 6.62
CA PRO A 737 -28.62 -61.02 6.43
C PRO A 737 -29.85 -60.18 6.07
N THR A 738 -30.45 -60.44 4.91
CA THR A 738 -31.76 -59.88 4.53
C THR A 738 -32.88 -60.88 4.80
N GLN A 739 -34.06 -60.40 5.23
CA GLN A 739 -35.23 -61.23 5.57
C GLN A 739 -35.67 -62.16 4.43
N ASN A 740 -35.45 -61.75 3.17
CA ASN A 740 -35.87 -62.46 1.97
C ASN A 740 -34.72 -63.11 1.19
N ALA A 741 -33.53 -63.25 1.77
CA ALA A 741 -32.34 -63.80 1.11
C ALA A 741 -32.06 -63.17 -0.28
N GLN A 742 -32.42 -61.89 -0.46
CA GLN A 742 -32.38 -61.21 -1.77
C GLN A 742 -30.95 -61.16 -2.33
N HIS A 743 -29.96 -60.95 -1.47
CA HIS A 743 -28.55 -60.94 -1.86
C HIS A 743 -28.06 -62.33 -2.30
N HIS A 744 -28.48 -63.39 -1.60
CA HIS A 744 -28.19 -64.76 -2.01
C HIS A 744 -28.85 -65.11 -3.37
N ARG A 745 -30.13 -64.74 -3.56
CA ARG A 745 -30.85 -64.95 -4.83
C ARG A 745 -30.16 -64.24 -6.01
N CYS A 746 -29.74 -63.01 -5.79
CA CYS A 746 -29.05 -62.17 -6.76
C CYS A 746 -27.70 -62.77 -7.20
N VAL A 747 -26.87 -63.21 -6.24
CA VAL A 747 -25.61 -63.91 -6.52
C VAL A 747 -25.85 -65.23 -7.26
N ILE A 748 -26.80 -66.04 -6.80
CA ILE A 748 -27.13 -67.35 -7.42
C ILE A 748 -27.60 -67.16 -8.86
N ASN A 749 -28.48 -66.21 -9.14
CA ASN A 749 -28.89 -65.90 -10.52
C ASN A 749 -27.71 -65.52 -11.40
N LYS A 750 -26.77 -64.74 -10.86
CA LYS A 750 -25.59 -64.35 -11.63
C LYS A 750 -24.69 -65.54 -11.93
N LEU A 751 -24.46 -66.44 -10.97
CA LEU A 751 -23.68 -67.67 -11.16
C LEU A 751 -24.33 -68.59 -12.20
N LEU A 752 -25.64 -68.80 -12.09
CA LEU A 752 -26.40 -69.63 -13.02
C LEU A 752 -26.42 -69.04 -14.43
N SER A 753 -26.49 -67.70 -14.56
CA SER A 753 -26.45 -67.03 -15.86
C SER A 753 -25.11 -67.19 -16.59
N HIS A 754 -24.02 -67.40 -15.86
CA HIS A 754 -22.67 -67.62 -16.41
C HIS A 754 -22.26 -69.11 -16.45
N GLY A 755 -23.15 -70.03 -16.07
CA GLY A 755 -22.90 -71.48 -16.14
C GLY A 755 -21.88 -72.01 -15.12
N VAL A 756 -21.65 -71.28 -14.02
CA VAL A 756 -20.63 -71.63 -13.03
C VAL A 756 -21.23 -72.57 -11.96
N PRO A 757 -20.55 -73.69 -11.61
CA PRO A 757 -20.99 -74.53 -10.50
C PRO A 757 -20.95 -73.74 -9.18
N LEU A 758 -21.99 -73.89 -8.36
CA LEU A 758 -22.11 -73.19 -7.09
C LEU A 758 -20.91 -73.50 -6.16
N PRO A 759 -20.22 -72.49 -5.60
CA PRO A 759 -19.03 -72.71 -4.76
C PRO A 759 -19.34 -73.44 -3.45
N GLY A 760 -18.30 -73.99 -2.79
CA GLY A 760 -18.40 -74.86 -1.61
C GLY A 760 -19.23 -74.35 -0.41
N TRP A 761 -19.45 -73.05 -0.24
CA TRP A 761 -20.36 -72.52 0.80
C TRP A 761 -21.85 -72.78 0.49
N SER A 762 -22.18 -73.09 -0.76
CA SER A 762 -23.48 -73.62 -1.20
C SER A 762 -23.56 -75.14 -1.05
N THR A 763 -22.45 -75.83 -0.78
CA THR A 763 -22.51 -77.27 -0.54
C THR A 763 -23.13 -77.54 0.83
N PRO A 764 -24.03 -78.52 0.92
CA PRO A 764 -24.97 -78.73 2.02
C PRO A 764 -24.31 -79.37 3.26
N THR A 765 -23.25 -78.77 3.80
CA THR A 765 -22.57 -79.29 5.01
C THR A 765 -23.01 -78.61 6.31
N ARG A 766 -23.74 -77.48 6.23
CA ARG A 766 -24.29 -76.79 7.41
C ARG A 766 -25.82 -76.89 7.42
N GLY A 767 -26.39 -77.57 8.43
CA GLY A 767 -27.81 -77.96 8.48
C GLY A 767 -28.87 -76.85 8.35
N TRP A 768 -28.55 -75.59 8.68
CA TRP A 768 -29.46 -74.45 8.49
C TRP A 768 -29.49 -73.91 7.05
N MET A 769 -28.46 -74.24 6.24
CA MET A 769 -28.36 -73.86 4.84
C MET A 769 -29.08 -74.87 3.92
N LEU A 770 -29.15 -76.15 4.29
CA LEU A 770 -29.86 -77.20 3.54
C LEU A 770 -31.32 -76.83 3.28
N GLN A 771 -32.04 -76.40 4.32
CA GLN A 771 -33.46 -76.06 4.20
C GLN A 771 -33.69 -74.85 3.27
N ARG A 772 -32.89 -73.79 3.42
CA ARG A 772 -32.93 -72.60 2.54
C ARG A 772 -32.51 -72.90 1.11
N SER A 773 -31.54 -73.78 0.89
CA SER A 773 -31.11 -74.21 -0.43
C SER A 773 -32.21 -75.02 -1.14
N VAL A 774 -32.93 -75.90 -0.42
CA VAL A 774 -34.11 -76.58 -0.98
C VAL A 774 -35.22 -75.59 -1.32
N GLU A 775 -35.54 -74.67 -0.41
CA GLU A 775 -36.56 -73.63 -0.64
C GLU A 775 -36.23 -72.78 -1.87
N LEU A 776 -34.96 -72.39 -2.05
CA LEU A 776 -34.48 -71.67 -3.23
C LEU A 776 -34.59 -72.48 -4.52
N VAL A 777 -34.23 -73.77 -4.53
CA VAL A 777 -34.38 -74.61 -5.72
C VAL A 777 -35.86 -74.82 -6.05
N LEU A 778 -36.72 -75.00 -5.03
CA LEU A 778 -38.17 -75.10 -5.21
C LEU A 778 -38.78 -73.82 -5.80
N GLU A 779 -38.32 -72.65 -5.37
CA GLU A 779 -38.72 -71.34 -5.89
C GLU A 779 -38.17 -71.09 -7.31
N TYR A 780 -36.95 -71.54 -7.60
CA TYR A 780 -36.34 -71.42 -8.93
C TYR A 780 -37.04 -72.31 -9.96
N VAL A 781 -37.37 -73.56 -9.58
CA VAL A 781 -38.19 -74.45 -10.41
C VAL A 781 -39.58 -73.86 -10.62
N ASP A 782 -40.18 -73.26 -9.59
CA ASP A 782 -41.45 -72.51 -9.73
C ASP A 782 -41.33 -71.33 -10.70
N ALA A 783 -40.23 -70.58 -10.62
CA ALA A 783 -39.94 -69.45 -11.51
C ALA A 783 -39.81 -69.90 -12.97
N LEU A 784 -39.14 -71.02 -13.23
CA LEU A 784 -39.07 -71.63 -14.55
C LEU A 784 -40.43 -72.11 -15.04
N LEU A 785 -41.28 -72.60 -14.15
CA LEU A 785 -42.67 -73.01 -14.42
C LEU A 785 -43.66 -71.82 -14.53
N GLY A 786 -43.19 -70.58 -14.40
CA GLY A 786 -43.96 -69.35 -14.59
C GLY A 786 -44.44 -68.66 -13.31
N LYS A 787 -44.17 -69.20 -12.12
CA LYS A 787 -44.55 -68.60 -10.83
C LYS A 787 -43.38 -67.82 -10.23
N GLY A 788 -43.48 -66.49 -10.15
CA GLY A 788 -42.43 -65.67 -9.57
C GLY A 788 -41.19 -65.48 -10.46
N HIS A 789 -41.33 -65.69 -11.78
CA HIS A 789 -40.23 -65.54 -12.76
C HIS A 789 -39.54 -64.15 -12.74
N GLN A 790 -40.26 -63.11 -12.28
CA GLN A 790 -39.75 -61.75 -12.10
C GLN A 790 -38.66 -61.67 -11.01
N TYR A 791 -38.74 -62.48 -9.96
CA TYR A 791 -37.76 -62.49 -8.85
C TYR A 791 -36.39 -63.04 -9.27
N PHE A 792 -36.33 -63.79 -10.38
CA PHE A 792 -35.10 -64.38 -10.91
C PHE A 792 -34.68 -63.77 -12.26
N GLY A 793 -35.35 -62.71 -12.73
CA GLY A 793 -35.01 -62.04 -13.99
C GLY A 793 -35.27 -62.88 -15.25
N ILE A 794 -36.07 -63.95 -15.16
CA ILE A 794 -36.37 -64.84 -16.28
C ILE A 794 -37.41 -64.16 -17.18
N LYS A 795 -36.96 -63.69 -18.36
CA LYS A 795 -37.78 -62.93 -19.32
C LYS A 795 -38.88 -63.75 -20.00
N ARG A 796 -38.68 -65.07 -20.15
CA ARG A 796 -39.66 -66.00 -20.72
C ARG A 796 -39.66 -67.28 -19.89
N PRO A 797 -40.65 -67.53 -19.02
CA PRO A 797 -40.81 -68.84 -18.38
C PRO A 797 -41.14 -69.91 -19.44
N LEU A 798 -41.06 -71.19 -19.05
CA LEU A 798 -41.31 -72.32 -19.95
C LEU A 798 -42.63 -72.14 -20.72
N SER A 799 -42.50 -71.97 -22.03
CA SER A 799 -43.59 -71.93 -23.01
C SER A 799 -43.15 -72.78 -24.21
N ALA A 800 -44.10 -73.32 -24.97
CA ALA A 800 -43.86 -74.28 -26.05
C ALA A 800 -42.91 -73.76 -27.17
N THR A 801 -42.63 -72.46 -27.21
CA THR A 801 -41.79 -71.79 -28.22
C THR A 801 -40.57 -71.05 -27.65
N ALA A 802 -40.29 -71.12 -26.35
CA ALA A 802 -39.19 -70.40 -25.70
C ALA A 802 -37.92 -71.28 -25.53
N PRO A 803 -36.71 -70.70 -25.56
CA PRO A 803 -35.48 -71.45 -25.32
C PRO A 803 -35.46 -72.05 -23.89
N LEU A 804 -34.90 -73.25 -23.77
CA LEU A 804 -34.86 -74.06 -22.54
C LEU A 804 -34.10 -73.32 -21.42
N GLY A 805 -34.74 -73.17 -20.26
CA GLY A 805 -34.06 -72.73 -19.04
C GLY A 805 -33.18 -73.86 -18.48
N TRP A 806 -31.91 -73.56 -18.22
CA TRP A 806 -30.94 -74.53 -17.70
C TRP A 806 -31.16 -74.78 -16.21
N LEU A 807 -31.32 -76.06 -15.83
CA LEU A 807 -31.25 -76.49 -14.43
C LEU A 807 -29.82 -76.98 -14.12
N PRO A 808 -29.22 -76.59 -12.99
CA PRO A 808 -27.94 -77.12 -12.54
C PRO A 808 -28.15 -78.53 -11.96
N TYR A 809 -28.35 -79.51 -12.83
CA TYR A 809 -28.66 -80.90 -12.45
C TYR A 809 -27.63 -81.48 -11.46
N THR A 810 -26.34 -81.23 -11.66
CA THR A 810 -25.27 -81.70 -10.77
C THR A 810 -25.40 -81.18 -9.34
N SER A 811 -25.73 -79.89 -9.17
CA SER A 811 -25.95 -79.29 -7.85
C SER A 811 -27.24 -79.78 -7.20
N ILE A 812 -28.28 -80.02 -7.99
CA ILE A 812 -29.56 -80.58 -7.52
C ILE A 812 -29.36 -82.03 -7.08
N ASP A 813 -28.58 -82.82 -7.81
CA ASP A 813 -28.28 -84.22 -7.49
C ASP A 813 -27.45 -84.33 -6.21
N GLN A 814 -26.45 -83.46 -6.02
CA GLN A 814 -25.68 -83.37 -4.77
C GLN A 814 -26.56 -82.94 -3.59
N LEU A 815 -27.51 -82.04 -3.82
CA LEU A 815 -28.45 -81.59 -2.79
C LEU A 815 -29.44 -82.72 -2.43
N LEU A 816 -29.98 -83.43 -3.43
CA LEU A 816 -30.78 -84.63 -3.24
C LEU A 816 -30.01 -85.70 -2.45
N GLN A 817 -28.72 -85.89 -2.74
CA GLN A 817 -27.86 -86.82 -2.01
C GLN A 817 -27.69 -86.40 -0.54
N SER A 818 -27.39 -85.14 -0.25
CA SER A 818 -27.26 -84.64 1.14
C SER A 818 -28.57 -84.67 1.95
N LEU A 819 -29.73 -84.58 1.28
CA LEU A 819 -31.04 -84.66 1.94
C LEU A 819 -31.41 -86.10 2.36
N THR A 820 -30.74 -87.12 1.83
CA THR A 820 -31.01 -88.52 2.22
C THR A 820 -30.42 -88.90 3.58
N GLU A 821 -29.55 -88.06 4.15
CA GLU A 821 -28.76 -88.40 5.34
C GLU A 821 -29.50 -88.18 6.68
N THR A 822 -30.67 -87.51 6.72
CA THR A 822 -31.42 -87.20 7.97
C THR A 822 -32.96 -87.25 7.81
N GLN A 823 -33.69 -87.72 8.85
CA GLN A 823 -35.15 -87.94 8.81
C GLN A 823 -36.02 -86.68 8.60
N THR A 824 -35.58 -85.50 9.04
CA THR A 824 -36.27 -84.22 8.81
C THR A 824 -36.23 -83.79 7.34
N ASN A 825 -35.20 -84.24 6.60
CA ASN A 825 -34.97 -83.89 5.21
C ASN A 825 -35.80 -84.74 4.24
N ALA A 826 -36.36 -85.88 4.67
CA ALA A 826 -37.19 -86.75 3.85
C ALA A 826 -38.45 -86.05 3.29
N ARG A 827 -39.08 -85.16 4.08
CA ARG A 827 -40.24 -84.36 3.63
C ARG A 827 -39.86 -83.34 2.56
N MET A 828 -38.68 -82.73 2.70
CA MET A 828 -38.15 -81.73 1.77
C MET A 828 -37.63 -82.37 0.47
N TYR A 829 -36.97 -83.53 0.59
CA TYR A 829 -36.57 -84.40 -0.51
C TYR A 829 -37.77 -84.78 -1.38
N LYS A 830 -38.86 -85.25 -0.76
CA LYS A 830 -40.08 -85.63 -1.49
C LYS A 830 -40.71 -84.43 -2.22
N LYS A 831 -40.82 -83.27 -1.57
CA LYS A 831 -41.31 -82.04 -2.20
C LYS A 831 -40.46 -81.59 -3.40
N LEU A 832 -39.13 -81.68 -3.29
CA LEU A 832 -38.21 -81.33 -4.35
C LEU A 832 -38.30 -82.28 -5.53
N GLN A 833 -38.38 -83.59 -5.26
CA GLN A 833 -38.50 -84.61 -6.29
C GLN A 833 -39.85 -84.54 -7.00
N ASP A 834 -40.95 -84.30 -6.29
CA ASP A 834 -42.28 -84.10 -6.87
C ASP A 834 -42.31 -82.88 -7.80
N LYS A 835 -41.68 -81.76 -7.42
CA LYS A 835 -41.58 -80.57 -8.29
C LYS A 835 -40.67 -80.77 -9.51
N LEU A 836 -39.56 -81.50 -9.36
CA LEU A 836 -38.70 -81.85 -10.49
C LEU A 836 -39.43 -82.74 -11.50
N ASN A 837 -40.22 -83.70 -11.00
CA ASN A 837 -41.09 -84.52 -11.82
C ASN A 837 -42.15 -83.69 -12.56
N ASP A 838 -42.77 -82.71 -11.88
CA ASP A 838 -43.72 -81.77 -12.51
C ASP A 838 -43.06 -80.91 -13.59
N TYR A 839 -41.83 -80.44 -13.36
CA TYR A 839 -41.04 -79.74 -14.37
C TYR A 839 -40.71 -80.64 -15.57
N HIS A 840 -40.30 -81.90 -15.35
CA HIS A 840 -40.02 -82.85 -16.44
C HIS A 840 -41.28 -83.25 -17.21
N LYS A 841 -42.44 -83.36 -16.55
CA LYS A 841 -43.73 -83.60 -17.22
C LYS A 841 -44.12 -82.47 -18.15
N ARG A 842 -44.05 -81.21 -17.69
CA ARG A 842 -44.35 -80.04 -18.55
C ARG A 842 -43.33 -79.85 -19.68
N ARG A 843 -42.08 -80.26 -19.46
CA ARG A 843 -41.06 -80.36 -20.52
C ARG A 843 -41.42 -81.41 -21.58
N GLY A 844 -41.96 -82.56 -21.16
CA GLY A 844 -42.41 -83.63 -22.06
C GLY A 844 -43.63 -83.24 -22.90
N GLU A 845 -44.56 -82.47 -22.35
CA GLU A 845 -45.75 -81.99 -23.07
C GLU A 845 -45.44 -80.91 -24.12
N GLY A 846 -44.40 -80.10 -23.91
CA GLY A 846 -43.92 -79.10 -24.89
C GLY A 846 -43.05 -79.66 -26.02
N SER A 847 -42.67 -80.95 -25.95
CA SER A 847 -41.79 -81.62 -26.91
C SER A 847 -42.53 -82.77 -27.60
N ARG A 848 -43.39 -82.45 -28.59
CA ARG A 848 -43.67 -83.42 -29.66
C ARG A 848 -42.55 -83.33 -30.71
N PRO A 849 -42.02 -84.47 -31.19
CA PRO A 849 -40.68 -84.55 -31.77
C PRO A 849 -40.68 -84.22 -33.27
N SER A 850 -39.68 -83.47 -33.74
CA SER A 850 -39.15 -83.64 -35.10
C SER A 850 -37.76 -84.28 -35.00
N ARG A 851 -37.64 -85.44 -35.66
CA ARG A 851 -36.45 -86.28 -35.75
C ARG A 851 -35.25 -85.53 -36.35
N SER A 852 -34.06 -86.05 -36.02
CA SER A 852 -32.74 -85.80 -36.62
C SER A 852 -31.91 -84.65 -36.02
N THR A 853 -31.11 -84.97 -35.00
CA THR A 853 -29.63 -84.90 -35.11
C THR A 853 -29.00 -85.47 -33.85
N VAL A 854 -28.55 -86.72 -33.98
CA VAL A 854 -27.53 -87.33 -33.12
C VAL A 854 -26.17 -86.83 -33.63
N CYS A 855 -25.29 -86.52 -32.68
CA CYS A 855 -23.85 -86.29 -32.82
C CYS A 855 -23.34 -84.91 -33.30
N GLN A 856 -22.29 -84.47 -32.59
CA GLN A 856 -21.38 -83.34 -32.80
C GLN A 856 -21.98 -81.98 -32.35
N SER A 857 -21.40 -81.24 -31.41
CA SER A 857 -20.00 -80.82 -31.38
C SER A 857 -19.46 -80.57 -29.96
N LYS A 858 -18.27 -81.11 -29.71
CA LYS A 858 -17.24 -80.43 -28.92
C LYS A 858 -16.89 -79.11 -29.63
N HIS A 859 -16.54 -78.09 -28.87
CA HIS A 859 -16.13 -76.73 -29.29
C HIS A 859 -17.24 -75.75 -29.68
N SER A 860 -17.53 -74.82 -28.76
CA SER A 860 -17.47 -73.38 -29.06
C SER A 860 -17.45 -72.58 -27.75
N THR A 861 -16.26 -72.44 -27.18
CA THR A 861 -15.83 -71.16 -26.59
C THR A 861 -15.95 -70.09 -27.65
N ALA A 862 -16.86 -69.12 -27.51
CA ALA A 862 -16.72 -67.73 -27.93
C ALA A 862 -18.06 -66.99 -27.86
N CYS A 863 -17.98 -65.73 -27.41
CA CYS A 863 -18.99 -64.67 -27.43
C CYS A 863 -20.06 -64.70 -26.32
N ILE A 864 -19.72 -64.14 -25.15
CA ILE A 864 -20.08 -62.77 -24.73
C ILE A 864 -18.97 -62.25 -23.82
#